data_AF-A0A949QDI0-F1
#
_entry.id   AF-A0A949QDI0-F1
#
_cell.length_a   1.000
_cell.length_b   1.000
_cell.length_c   1.000
_cell.angle_alpha   90.00
_cell.angle_beta   90.00
_cell.angle_gamma   90.00
#
_symmetry.space_group_name_H-M   'P 1'
#
loop_
_entity.id
_entity.type
_entity.pdbx_description
1 polymer ?
#
loop_
_entity_poly.entity_id
_entity_poly.type
_entity_poly.pdbx_seq_one_letter_code
_entity_poly.pdbx_strand_id
1 'polypeptide(L)'
;MFISRVGEKPTIIVKNADGSETSRTLGLVSSAGDISLTSTTGKITETYSDEDVDIVANTLTLGAFTGITALEVAINVLDAVTTSKNIELTDMDGVDEKTPGLDIKNATTTNAVGNNEDTLVFITAEGELRVGREHKAADTAKTLPEVLGIDSKIRGNTIRLVSTTSSISVVKPSSWIATSPDSHNSLEFNRGIAFNADNTIALYKFFSAPELIEYRAGLYINRYSDDLVANKDVIAQEHLVGDYFLFGTGTTNDPLTNDPLTKSLPSSIISDSVILETGGSLSLDGSISANKLLELVAGEDVSLKGAISVKSTPFDSSNHSGDYEKIDKITIKARGLRDVTQTFKQIENLDGILTIRDGILITLDEKDYNGDGDFDDVVIGTGTAQSSGYINIQLEDLPSENFELRALRDVYLELETDLSLTGFIGGLENFDFAQNVTLNIAGTLSVAGGIVAANDTSGNMQITATSISADSASVFIAKNLEVLATNGVQLNTLVETITVNATESGNISINEANDLIVNSIVANNGTIDITAGGTLKIRSLSTTKDFHTEASSNIIANNINVRALGDLYVDYIEAATSAGAQKTLASITIDAKGTIYEWKAIYWFDANSSLLATPTYSYDQNLMDLYGYRVSIFGTTAAPVVLDNSYKVGTTNELEVGYIAQDVIDSAGKTIKAYTVDTTSHITAATVFAQSNSFINIVSNTTPAGKDIKQISDVVFAVSPQVGYIYAITINKGTDNSHTY
;
A
#
# COMPACT_ATOMS: atom_id res chain seq x y z
N MET A 1 0.17 49.48 11.77
CA MET A 1 -0.75 49.40 12.92
C MET A 1 -0.05 48.52 13.94
N PHE A 2 0.17 48.98 15.16
CA PHE A 2 0.84 48.19 16.20
C PHE A 2 -0.22 47.47 17.01
N ILE A 3 -0.23 46.14 16.99
CA ILE A 3 -0.97 45.31 17.95
C ILE A 3 0.09 44.64 18.85
N SER A 4 -0.25 44.51 20.13
CA SER A 4 0.65 44.50 21.30
C SER A 4 1.53 43.26 21.46
N ARG A 5 2.51 43.37 22.36
CA ARG A 5 3.43 42.29 22.75
C ARG A 5 2.72 41.13 23.45
N VAL A 6 3.33 39.95 23.34
CA VAL A 6 3.06 38.67 24.02
C VAL A 6 2.41 38.85 25.41
N GLY A 7 1.20 38.32 25.56
CA GLY A 7 0.47 38.20 26.82
C GLY A 7 -0.50 39.33 27.17
N GLU A 8 -0.58 40.40 26.36
CA GLU A 8 -1.58 41.45 26.53
C GLU A 8 -2.73 41.28 25.53
N LYS A 9 -3.93 40.97 26.05
CA LYS A 9 -5.19 41.06 25.29
C LYS A 9 -5.29 42.47 24.68
N PRO A 10 -5.70 42.61 23.40
CA PRO A 10 -5.73 43.91 22.74
C PRO A 10 -6.54 44.91 23.56
N THR A 11 -5.89 45.99 23.94
CA THR A 11 -6.44 46.99 24.86
C THR A 11 -6.63 48.29 24.10
N ILE A 12 -7.89 48.69 23.91
CA ILE A 12 -8.21 49.98 23.29
C ILE A 12 -8.06 51.06 24.36
N ILE A 13 -7.16 52.02 24.11
CA ILE A 13 -7.03 53.23 24.94
C ILE A 13 -7.80 54.35 24.23
N VAL A 14 -8.97 54.72 24.78
CA VAL A 14 -9.71 55.90 24.33
C VAL A 14 -9.24 57.09 25.14
N LYS A 15 -8.65 58.09 24.46
CA LYS A 15 -8.36 59.40 25.05
C LYS A 15 -9.61 60.28 24.96
N ASN A 16 -10.21 60.57 26.10
CA ASN A 16 -11.34 61.48 26.19
C ASN A 16 -10.88 62.93 25.98
N ALA A 17 -11.81 63.82 25.64
CA ALA A 17 -11.53 65.23 25.35
C ALA A 17 -10.95 66.00 26.56
N ASP A 18 -11.06 65.46 27.78
CA ASP A 18 -10.48 66.00 29.01
C ASP A 18 -9.06 65.48 29.31
N GLY A 19 -8.50 64.64 28.44
CA GLY A 19 -7.18 64.03 28.61
C GLY A 19 -7.17 62.78 29.49
N SER A 20 -8.32 62.30 29.96
CA SER A 20 -8.41 61.01 30.65
C SER A 20 -8.29 59.84 29.67
N GLU A 21 -7.60 58.79 30.10
CA GLU A 21 -7.45 57.55 29.35
C GLU A 21 -8.40 56.49 29.94
N THR A 22 -9.31 55.99 29.11
CA THR A 22 -10.12 54.80 29.43
C THR A 22 -9.52 53.61 28.69
N SER A 23 -9.04 52.63 29.46
CA SER A 23 -8.50 51.36 28.97
C SER A 23 -9.60 50.30 28.96
N ARG A 24 -9.83 49.66 27.81
CA ARG A 24 -10.76 48.55 27.68
C ARG A 24 -10.03 47.34 27.09
N THR A 25 -9.81 46.33 27.93
CA THR A 25 -9.28 45.03 27.53
C THR A 25 -10.35 44.26 26.75
N LEU A 26 -10.08 43.91 25.49
CA LEU A 26 -10.99 43.10 24.70
C LEU A 26 -10.94 41.65 25.21
N GLY A 27 -12.05 41.16 25.78
CA GLY A 27 -12.18 39.78 26.25
C GLY A 27 -12.57 38.79 25.16
N LEU A 28 -12.98 39.30 23.99
CA LEU A 28 -13.60 38.59 22.88
C LEU A 28 -13.21 39.31 21.58
N VAL A 29 -12.75 38.58 20.58
CA VAL A 29 -12.48 39.08 19.23
C VAL A 29 -13.68 38.77 18.34
N SER A 30 -14.24 39.81 17.71
CA SER A 30 -15.45 39.73 16.88
C SER A 30 -15.15 40.24 15.47
N SER A 31 -15.48 39.49 14.41
CA SER A 31 -15.28 39.86 13.00
C SER A 31 -16.32 40.87 12.49
N ALA A 32 -16.67 41.89 13.28
CA ALA A 32 -17.82 42.75 13.01
C ALA A 32 -17.59 43.91 12.01
N GLY A 33 -16.35 44.18 11.57
CA GLY A 33 -16.03 45.31 10.70
C GLY A 33 -15.00 44.99 9.61
N ASP A 34 -15.04 45.70 8.48
CA ASP A 34 -14.11 45.46 7.37
C ASP A 34 -12.75 46.15 7.58
N ILE A 35 -11.66 45.51 7.14
CA ILE A 35 -10.29 46.04 7.20
C ILE A 35 -9.69 46.08 5.80
N SER A 36 -8.99 47.17 5.47
CA SER A 36 -8.21 47.29 4.23
C SER A 36 -6.77 47.69 4.53
N LEU A 37 -5.80 46.91 4.04
CA LEU A 37 -4.37 47.20 4.11
C LEU A 37 -3.79 47.30 2.71
N THR A 38 -2.95 48.30 2.45
CA THR A 38 -2.29 48.47 1.15
C THR A 38 -0.84 48.87 1.30
N SER A 39 0.05 48.10 0.69
CA SER A 39 1.48 48.36 0.55
C SER A 39 1.80 48.50 -0.94
N THR A 40 2.09 49.72 -1.39
CA THR A 40 2.28 50.02 -2.81
C THR A 40 3.66 49.63 -3.34
N THR A 41 4.64 49.40 -2.46
CA THR A 41 6.02 49.08 -2.84
C THR A 41 6.62 47.88 -2.09
N GLY A 42 5.95 47.41 -1.04
CA GLY A 42 6.46 46.36 -0.17
C GLY A 42 5.51 45.19 -0.01
N LYS A 43 5.74 44.41 1.04
CA LYS A 43 4.90 43.29 1.45
C LYS A 43 3.97 43.64 2.61
N ILE A 44 2.97 42.81 2.83
CA ILE A 44 2.22 42.74 4.09
C ILE A 44 2.66 41.45 4.77
N THR A 45 3.12 41.54 6.01
CA THR A 45 3.66 40.40 6.76
C THR A 45 3.51 40.68 8.24
N GLU A 46 3.30 39.64 9.02
CA GLU A 46 3.47 39.69 10.46
C GLU A 46 4.94 40.01 10.81
N THR A 47 5.15 40.74 11.91
CA THR A 47 6.50 41.19 12.33
C THR A 47 7.13 40.26 13.36
N TYR A 48 6.32 39.50 14.09
CA TYR A 48 6.72 38.62 15.17
C TYR A 48 5.92 37.33 15.06
N SER A 49 6.53 36.28 14.52
CA SER A 49 5.83 35.00 14.33
C SER A 49 5.30 34.44 15.64
N ASP A 50 3.97 34.34 15.71
CA ASP A 50 3.24 33.54 16.69
C ASP A 50 2.08 32.76 16.04
N GLU A 51 1.21 32.16 16.86
CA GLU A 51 0.05 31.37 16.41
C GLU A 51 -1.28 32.08 16.70
N ASP A 52 -1.23 33.29 17.28
CA ASP A 52 -2.41 34.05 17.69
C ASP A 52 -2.95 34.90 16.52
N VAL A 53 -4.24 35.21 16.56
CA VAL A 53 -4.88 36.03 15.50
C VAL A 53 -4.32 37.46 15.49
N ASP A 54 -3.72 37.86 14.38
CA ASP A 54 -3.24 39.23 14.10
C ASP A 54 -4.38 40.18 13.70
N ILE A 55 -5.27 39.72 12.82
CA ILE A 55 -6.27 40.57 12.17
C ILE A 55 -7.66 39.95 12.30
N VAL A 56 -8.59 40.73 12.84
CA VAL A 56 -10.00 40.34 12.99
C VAL A 56 -10.85 41.28 12.15
N ALA A 57 -11.59 40.76 11.17
CA ALA A 57 -12.40 41.57 10.25
C ALA A 57 -13.60 40.79 9.70
N ASN A 58 -14.67 41.47 9.28
CA ASN A 58 -15.71 40.84 8.48
C ASN A 58 -15.15 40.54 7.08
N THR A 59 -14.76 41.58 6.35
CA THR A 59 -14.04 41.50 5.07
C THR A 59 -12.62 42.00 5.26
N LEU A 60 -11.62 41.22 4.87
CA LEU A 60 -10.22 41.64 4.83
C LEU A 60 -9.78 41.88 3.39
N THR A 61 -9.46 43.14 3.07
CA THR A 61 -8.90 43.56 1.79
C THR A 61 -7.40 43.83 1.93
N LEU A 62 -6.57 43.08 1.18
CA LEU A 62 -5.11 43.20 1.21
C LEU A 62 -4.58 43.53 -0.18
N GLY A 63 -3.73 44.55 -0.27
CA GLY A 63 -3.00 44.88 -1.50
C GLY A 63 -1.51 45.01 -1.22
N ALA A 64 -0.66 44.22 -1.86
CA ALA A 64 0.80 44.29 -1.70
C ALA A 64 1.54 44.35 -3.04
N PHE A 65 2.78 44.84 -3.02
CA PHE A 65 3.68 44.74 -4.17
C PHE A 65 4.46 43.42 -4.14
N THR A 66 5.06 43.05 -3.00
CA THR A 66 5.99 41.91 -2.89
C THR A 66 5.55 40.84 -1.89
N GLY A 67 4.28 40.47 -1.92
CA GLY A 67 3.74 39.32 -1.19
C GLY A 67 2.91 39.69 0.04
N ILE A 68 2.08 38.75 0.45
CA ILE A 68 1.27 38.74 1.67
C ILE A 68 1.63 37.42 2.36
N THR A 69 2.30 37.43 3.51
CA THR A 69 2.87 36.19 4.08
C THR A 69 2.82 36.18 5.59
N ALA A 70 2.59 35.00 6.18
CA ALA A 70 2.51 34.79 7.63
C ALA A 70 1.51 35.78 8.24
N LEU A 71 0.23 35.55 7.99
CA LEU A 71 -0.85 36.31 8.60
C LEU A 71 -1.85 35.33 9.18
N GLU A 72 -2.09 35.47 10.47
CA GLU A 72 -3.09 34.75 11.23
C GLU A 72 -4.31 35.67 11.37
N VAL A 73 -5.47 35.23 10.89
CA VAL A 73 -6.65 36.08 10.78
C VAL A 73 -7.89 35.39 11.36
N ALA A 74 -8.91 36.17 11.70
CA ALA A 74 -10.26 35.67 11.99
C ALA A 74 -11.24 36.50 11.16
N ILE A 75 -11.58 35.99 9.96
CA ILE A 75 -12.32 36.74 8.96
C ILE A 75 -13.41 35.93 8.26
N ASN A 76 -14.49 36.58 7.85
CA ASN A 76 -15.52 35.90 7.04
C ASN A 76 -15.14 35.90 5.55
N VAL A 77 -14.54 36.99 5.03
CA VAL A 77 -14.29 37.18 3.59
C VAL A 77 -12.88 37.69 3.31
N LEU A 78 -12.16 37.03 2.39
CA LEU A 78 -10.83 37.43 1.91
C LEU A 78 -10.86 38.05 0.50
N ASP A 79 -10.26 39.23 0.34
CA ASP A 79 -9.95 39.87 -0.94
C ASP A 79 -8.47 40.32 -0.95
N ALA A 80 -7.58 39.44 -1.40
CA ALA A 80 -6.13 39.63 -1.37
C ALA A 80 -5.53 39.72 -2.78
N VAL A 81 -4.67 40.72 -3.00
CA VAL A 81 -3.90 40.89 -4.24
C VAL A 81 -2.45 41.22 -3.91
N THR A 82 -1.51 40.52 -4.55
CA THR A 82 -0.11 40.93 -4.60
C THR A 82 0.37 41.05 -6.04
N THR A 83 1.31 41.96 -6.32
CA THR A 83 1.89 42.07 -7.67
C THR A 83 2.84 40.91 -7.95
N SER A 84 3.73 40.58 -7.01
CA SER A 84 4.65 39.44 -7.09
C SER A 84 4.70 38.66 -5.76
N LYS A 85 5.35 37.50 -5.78
CA LYS A 85 5.52 36.60 -4.61
C LYS A 85 4.18 36.07 -4.08
N ASN A 86 4.22 35.47 -2.90
CA ASN A 86 3.18 34.58 -2.40
C ASN A 86 2.03 35.32 -1.71
N ILE A 87 0.90 34.63 -1.59
CA ILE A 87 -0.15 34.92 -0.62
C ILE A 87 -0.19 33.72 0.32
N GLU A 88 0.13 33.92 1.59
CA GLU A 88 0.14 32.89 2.64
C GLU A 88 -0.60 33.44 3.86
N LEU A 89 -1.70 32.78 4.24
CA LEU A 89 -2.59 33.22 5.32
C LEU A 89 -3.29 32.01 5.98
N THR A 90 -3.50 32.11 7.29
CA THR A 90 -4.22 31.13 8.11
C THR A 90 -5.39 31.83 8.79
N ASP A 91 -6.60 31.31 8.58
CA ASP A 91 -7.82 31.78 9.23
C ASP A 91 -8.22 30.87 10.40
N MET A 92 -8.65 31.48 11.50
CA MET A 92 -9.12 30.85 12.73
C MET A 92 -10.53 31.37 13.04
N ASP A 93 -11.47 30.46 13.33
CA ASP A 93 -12.87 30.81 13.47
C ASP A 93 -13.11 31.66 14.76
N GLY A 94 -13.64 32.87 14.62
CA GLY A 94 -13.94 33.83 15.68
C GLY A 94 -15.34 33.74 16.30
N VAL A 95 -15.53 34.32 17.50
CA VAL A 95 -16.76 34.17 18.33
C VAL A 95 -18.00 34.92 17.80
N ASP A 96 -17.85 35.81 16.80
CA ASP A 96 -18.96 36.57 16.19
C ASP A 96 -18.90 36.52 14.65
N GLU A 97 -18.39 35.43 14.07
CA GLU A 97 -18.48 35.21 12.63
C GLU A 97 -19.92 35.05 12.16
N LYS A 98 -20.21 35.56 10.96
CA LYS A 98 -21.52 35.35 10.33
C LYS A 98 -21.74 33.87 10.06
N THR A 99 -20.65 33.16 9.75
CA THR A 99 -20.59 31.70 9.59
C THR A 99 -19.17 31.21 9.80
N PRO A 100 -18.97 30.11 10.55
CA PRO A 100 -17.68 29.46 10.67
C PRO A 100 -17.04 29.15 9.31
N GLY A 101 -15.72 29.34 9.19
CA GLY A 101 -14.94 29.18 7.97
C GLY A 101 -14.85 30.42 7.09
N LEU A 102 -14.15 30.28 5.96
CA LEU A 102 -13.65 31.40 5.15
C LEU A 102 -14.23 31.42 3.73
N ASP A 103 -14.86 32.53 3.34
CA ASP A 103 -15.23 32.82 1.95
C ASP A 103 -14.09 33.56 1.23
N ILE A 104 -13.50 32.96 0.19
CA ILE A 104 -12.53 33.62 -0.67
C ILE A 104 -13.27 34.34 -1.80
N LYS A 105 -13.22 35.66 -1.79
CA LYS A 105 -13.64 36.50 -2.93
C LYS A 105 -12.53 36.62 -3.96
N ASN A 106 -11.30 36.87 -3.53
CA ASN A 106 -10.15 37.00 -4.41
C ASN A 106 -8.84 36.69 -3.68
N ALA A 107 -7.93 35.98 -4.35
CA ALA A 107 -6.56 35.73 -3.88
C ALA A 107 -5.63 35.62 -5.09
N THR A 108 -5.12 36.77 -5.57
CA THR A 108 -4.43 36.86 -6.86
C THR A 108 -2.99 37.36 -6.71
N THR A 109 -2.03 36.60 -7.26
CA THR A 109 -0.69 37.10 -7.57
C THR A 109 -0.66 37.56 -9.04
N THR A 110 -0.55 38.87 -9.29
CA THR A 110 -0.77 39.45 -10.62
C THR A 110 0.28 39.00 -11.64
N ASN A 111 1.51 38.76 -11.19
CA ASN A 111 2.60 38.23 -12.03
C ASN A 111 2.57 36.71 -12.22
N ALA A 112 1.64 35.95 -11.61
CA ALA A 112 1.52 34.51 -11.87
C ALA A 112 1.05 34.21 -13.29
N VAL A 113 1.35 32.99 -13.76
CA VAL A 113 0.89 32.45 -15.04
C VAL A 113 1.39 33.32 -16.22
N GLY A 114 2.61 33.02 -16.70
CA GLY A 114 3.23 33.65 -17.88
C GLY A 114 4.54 34.41 -17.62
N ASN A 115 4.94 34.61 -16.37
CA ASN A 115 6.23 35.18 -15.98
C ASN A 115 7.08 34.13 -15.23
N ASN A 116 8.41 34.20 -15.33
CA ASN A 116 9.37 33.28 -14.69
C ASN A 116 9.45 33.39 -13.15
N GLU A 117 8.45 33.98 -12.50
CA GLU A 117 8.41 34.01 -11.03
C GLU A 117 7.54 32.86 -10.53
N ASP A 118 8.09 32.12 -9.57
CA ASP A 118 7.37 31.08 -8.84
C ASP A 118 6.58 31.70 -7.69
N THR A 119 5.26 31.65 -7.77
CA THR A 119 4.34 32.17 -6.76
C THR A 119 3.42 31.08 -6.22
N LEU A 120 3.17 31.16 -4.91
CA LEU A 120 2.26 30.28 -4.17
C LEU A 120 1.08 31.10 -3.64
N VAL A 121 -0.14 30.58 -3.81
CA VAL A 121 -1.28 30.97 -2.97
C VAL A 121 -1.56 29.82 -2.02
N PHE A 122 -1.30 30.02 -0.74
CA PHE A 122 -1.52 29.05 0.32
C PHE A 122 -2.47 29.65 1.36
N ILE A 123 -3.69 29.10 1.44
CA ILE A 123 -4.72 29.55 2.37
C ILE A 123 -5.17 28.38 3.22
N THR A 124 -5.12 28.55 4.53
CA THR A 124 -5.65 27.60 5.51
C THR A 124 -6.86 28.23 6.20
N ALA A 125 -7.94 27.49 6.39
CA ALA A 125 -9.06 27.88 7.24
C ALA A 125 -9.34 26.79 8.29
N GLU A 126 -9.75 27.20 9.48
CA GLU A 126 -10.21 26.28 10.52
C GLU A 126 -11.50 25.58 10.08
N GLY A 127 -12.55 26.34 9.73
CA GLY A 127 -13.82 25.85 9.21
C GLY A 127 -13.85 25.54 7.70
N GLU A 128 -15.05 25.58 7.09
CA GLU A 128 -15.22 25.32 5.66
C GLU A 128 -14.56 26.42 4.82
N LEU A 129 -13.67 26.04 3.90
CA LEU A 129 -13.05 26.95 2.96
C LEU A 129 -13.83 27.00 1.64
N ARG A 130 -14.34 28.19 1.30
CA ARG A 130 -15.33 28.38 0.25
C ARG A 130 -14.80 29.31 -0.83
N VAL A 131 -14.76 28.84 -2.08
CA VAL A 131 -14.38 29.63 -3.26
C VAL A 131 -15.60 29.81 -4.14
N GLY A 132 -16.06 31.05 -4.28
CA GLY A 132 -17.21 31.39 -5.13
C GLY A 132 -18.58 31.20 -4.46
N ARG A 133 -18.62 31.09 -3.13
CA ARG A 133 -19.85 31.20 -2.33
C ARG A 133 -19.77 32.47 -1.48
N GLU A 134 -20.91 33.14 -1.32
CA GLU A 134 -21.10 34.13 -0.26
C GLU A 134 -22.17 33.60 0.68
N HIS A 135 -21.84 33.50 1.96
CA HIS A 135 -22.87 33.25 2.97
C HIS A 135 -23.64 34.54 3.25
N LYS A 136 -24.88 34.64 2.76
CA LYS A 136 -25.81 35.67 3.24
C LYS A 136 -26.31 35.27 4.63
N ALA A 137 -26.22 36.21 5.57
CA ALA A 137 -26.86 36.07 6.88
C ALA A 137 -28.34 35.66 6.67
N ALA A 138 -28.80 34.65 7.42
CA ALA A 138 -30.16 34.15 7.32
C ALA A 138 -31.15 35.31 7.37
N ASP A 139 -31.90 35.51 6.28
CA ASP A 139 -33.07 36.38 6.31
C ASP A 139 -34.01 35.77 7.35
N THR A 140 -34.41 36.54 8.36
CA THR A 140 -35.33 36.09 9.41
C THR A 140 -36.68 35.60 8.85
N ALA A 141 -36.96 35.83 7.56
CA ALA A 141 -38.12 35.32 6.83
C ALA A 141 -37.88 34.06 5.98
N LYS A 142 -36.64 33.61 5.75
CA LYS A 142 -36.32 32.38 4.99
C LYS A 142 -35.53 31.42 5.88
N THR A 143 -36.09 30.23 6.12
CA THR A 143 -35.47 29.17 6.95
C THR A 143 -34.23 28.51 6.32
N LEU A 144 -33.74 29.00 5.17
CA LEU A 144 -32.53 28.51 4.52
C LEU A 144 -31.70 29.71 3.99
N PRO A 145 -30.39 29.79 4.30
CA PRO A 145 -29.52 30.78 3.69
C PRO A 145 -29.44 30.56 2.18
N GLU A 146 -29.72 31.61 1.40
CA GLU A 146 -29.55 31.61 -0.06
C GLU A 146 -28.05 31.64 -0.38
N VAL A 147 -27.46 30.50 -0.75
CA VAL A 147 -26.11 30.43 -1.29
C VAL A 147 -26.14 31.00 -2.71
N LEU A 148 -25.73 32.26 -2.88
CA LEU A 148 -25.52 32.85 -4.20
C LEU A 148 -24.08 32.57 -4.63
N GLY A 149 -23.89 32.02 -5.83
CA GLY A 149 -22.57 31.90 -6.44
C GLY A 149 -22.02 33.27 -6.79
N ILE A 150 -20.88 33.65 -6.22
CA ILE A 150 -20.12 34.84 -6.62
C ILE A 150 -18.96 34.39 -7.50
N ASP A 151 -18.61 35.20 -8.51
CA ASP A 151 -17.37 35.01 -9.24
C ASP A 151 -16.17 35.31 -8.33
N SER A 152 -15.59 34.26 -7.77
CA SER A 152 -14.33 34.32 -7.04
C SER A 152 -13.16 33.91 -7.91
N LYS A 153 -11.98 34.46 -7.61
CA LYS A 153 -10.76 34.18 -8.36
C LYS A 153 -9.55 33.95 -7.46
N ILE A 154 -8.87 32.85 -7.66
CA ILE A 154 -7.57 32.53 -7.06
C ILE A 154 -6.56 32.34 -8.18
N ARG A 155 -5.43 33.04 -8.12
CA ARG A 155 -4.39 32.97 -9.13
C ARG A 155 -2.99 32.91 -8.51
N GLY A 156 -2.24 31.88 -8.85
CA GLY A 156 -0.85 31.63 -8.45
C GLY A 156 -0.17 30.68 -9.44
N ASN A 157 1.13 30.38 -9.31
CA ASN A 157 1.70 29.27 -10.09
C ASN A 157 1.30 27.93 -9.49
N THR A 158 1.36 27.86 -8.17
CA THR A 158 0.81 26.77 -7.35
C THR A 158 -0.26 27.32 -6.42
N ILE A 159 -1.37 26.60 -6.29
CA ILE A 159 -2.45 26.91 -5.35
C ILE A 159 -2.55 25.76 -4.34
N ARG A 160 -2.57 26.10 -3.05
CA ARG A 160 -2.78 25.16 -1.94
C ARG A 160 -3.88 25.68 -1.03
N LEU A 161 -4.96 24.91 -0.91
CA LEU A 161 -6.12 25.24 -0.09
C LEU A 161 -6.27 24.18 1.00
N VAL A 162 -6.41 24.60 2.25
CA VAL A 162 -6.52 23.71 3.41
C VAL A 162 -7.72 24.09 4.27
N SER A 163 -8.54 23.10 4.64
CA SER A 163 -9.53 23.20 5.71
C SER A 163 -9.16 22.19 6.80
N THR A 164 -8.91 22.65 8.02
CA THR A 164 -8.36 21.79 9.08
C THR A 164 -9.43 21.03 9.87
N THR A 165 -10.69 21.49 9.84
CA THR A 165 -11.78 20.83 10.58
C THR A 165 -13.02 20.50 9.73
N SER A 166 -13.05 20.94 8.47
CA SER A 166 -14.23 20.84 7.60
C SER A 166 -13.88 20.57 6.12
N SER A 167 -14.75 21.00 5.21
CA SER A 167 -14.68 20.76 3.77
C SER A 167 -14.04 21.92 3.01
N ILE A 168 -13.61 21.63 1.77
CA ILE A 168 -13.31 22.66 0.77
C ILE A 168 -14.41 22.62 -0.29
N SER A 169 -14.99 23.78 -0.63
CA SER A 169 -15.94 23.89 -1.73
C SER A 169 -15.52 24.95 -2.76
N VAL A 170 -15.53 24.56 -4.04
CA VAL A 170 -15.23 25.46 -5.16
C VAL A 170 -16.42 25.46 -6.12
N VAL A 171 -17.10 26.59 -6.19
CA VAL A 171 -18.29 26.77 -7.03
C VAL A 171 -17.92 27.19 -8.44
N LYS A 172 -18.73 26.75 -9.40
CA LYS A 172 -18.60 27.12 -10.81
C LYS A 172 -18.75 28.64 -10.97
N PRO A 173 -17.77 29.32 -11.60
CA PRO A 173 -17.92 30.72 -12.00
C PRO A 173 -19.09 30.92 -12.98
N SER A 174 -19.75 32.07 -12.91
CA SER A 174 -20.86 32.42 -13.81
C SER A 174 -20.41 32.52 -15.28
N SER A 175 -19.13 32.88 -15.50
CA SER A 175 -18.49 32.99 -16.82
C SER A 175 -17.84 31.70 -17.32
N TRP A 176 -17.90 30.61 -16.56
CA TRP A 176 -17.31 29.33 -16.96
C TRP A 176 -18.10 28.68 -18.09
N ILE A 177 -17.37 28.13 -19.07
CA ILE A 177 -17.95 27.52 -20.27
C ILE A 177 -17.46 26.07 -20.37
N ALA A 178 -18.39 25.10 -20.36
CA ALA A 178 -18.08 23.67 -20.38
C ALA A 178 -17.24 23.23 -21.60
N THR A 179 -17.42 23.88 -22.75
CA THR A 179 -16.68 23.59 -23.99
C THR A 179 -15.27 24.19 -24.02
N SER A 180 -14.92 25.05 -23.05
CA SER A 180 -13.57 25.58 -22.85
C SER A 180 -13.28 25.58 -21.36
N PRO A 181 -13.15 24.39 -20.75
CA PRO A 181 -13.12 24.23 -19.29
C PRO A 181 -11.90 24.89 -18.65
N ASP A 182 -10.87 25.24 -19.42
CA ASP A 182 -9.66 25.92 -18.95
C ASP A 182 -9.75 27.45 -19.01
N SER A 183 -10.77 28.00 -19.67
CA SER A 183 -11.06 29.43 -19.71
C SER A 183 -11.99 29.83 -18.56
N HIS A 184 -11.79 31.03 -17.99
CA HIS A 184 -12.68 31.62 -16.98
C HIS A 184 -12.89 30.72 -15.74
N ASN A 185 -11.82 30.11 -15.23
CA ASN A 185 -11.85 29.30 -14.01
C ASN A 185 -11.79 30.16 -12.75
N SER A 186 -12.35 29.64 -11.64
CA SER A 186 -12.14 30.25 -10.32
C SER A 186 -10.70 30.07 -9.84
N LEU A 187 -10.00 29.04 -10.33
CA LEU A 187 -8.61 28.74 -9.99
C LEU A 187 -7.75 28.82 -11.26
N GLU A 188 -6.78 29.73 -11.28
CA GLU A 188 -5.82 29.92 -12.37
C GLU A 188 -4.41 29.59 -11.90
N PHE A 189 -3.83 28.54 -12.46
CA PHE A 189 -2.51 28.03 -12.10
C PHE A 189 -1.80 27.39 -13.30
N ASN A 190 -0.50 27.19 -13.21
CA ASN A 190 0.30 26.58 -14.28
C ASN A 190 1.36 25.57 -13.80
N ARG A 191 1.47 25.33 -12.48
CA ARG A 191 2.39 24.37 -11.88
C ARG A 191 1.67 23.30 -11.09
N GLY A 192 1.02 23.69 -9.98
CA GLY A 192 0.44 22.74 -9.04
C GLY A 192 -0.91 23.17 -8.46
N ILE A 193 -1.71 22.18 -8.08
CA ILE A 193 -2.97 22.35 -7.36
C ILE A 193 -3.03 21.36 -6.20
N ALA A 194 -3.33 21.86 -5.00
CA ALA A 194 -3.44 21.07 -3.80
C ALA A 194 -4.68 21.45 -2.99
N PHE A 195 -5.49 20.45 -2.64
CA PHE A 195 -6.64 20.56 -1.74
C PHE A 195 -6.45 19.59 -0.59
N ASN A 196 -6.56 20.08 0.65
CA ASN A 196 -6.53 19.24 1.85
C ASN A 196 -7.67 19.62 2.78
N ALA A 197 -8.65 18.74 2.93
CA ALA A 197 -9.82 18.95 3.77
C ALA A 197 -9.92 17.84 4.80
N ASP A 198 -10.31 18.16 6.04
CA ASP A 198 -10.65 17.17 7.07
C ASP A 198 -11.91 16.36 6.72
N ASN A 199 -12.67 16.79 5.71
CA ASN A 199 -13.91 16.16 5.30
C ASN A 199 -14.02 16.05 3.77
N THR A 200 -14.95 16.76 3.11
CA THR A 200 -15.18 16.65 1.65
C THR A 200 -14.32 17.64 0.86
N ILE A 201 -13.87 17.23 -0.32
CA ILE A 201 -13.42 18.15 -1.38
C ILE A 201 -14.52 18.19 -2.46
N ALA A 202 -15.27 19.30 -2.53
CA ALA A 202 -16.39 19.49 -3.44
C ALA A 202 -16.08 20.55 -4.50
N LEU A 203 -15.83 20.13 -5.73
CA LEU A 203 -15.37 21.00 -6.81
C LEU A 203 -16.33 20.92 -8.00
N TYR A 204 -16.55 22.02 -8.70
CA TYR A 204 -17.36 21.98 -9.93
C TYR A 204 -16.71 21.19 -11.08
N LYS A 205 -15.41 20.88 -10.99
CA LYS A 205 -14.68 20.01 -11.93
C LYS A 205 -13.44 19.42 -11.26
N PHE A 206 -12.84 18.40 -11.87
CA PHE A 206 -11.48 18.00 -11.55
C PHE A 206 -10.48 19.04 -12.08
N PHE A 207 -9.56 19.49 -11.24
CA PHE A 207 -8.46 20.38 -11.60
C PHE A 207 -7.18 19.57 -11.80
N SER A 208 -6.61 19.64 -13.00
CA SER A 208 -5.35 18.98 -13.38
C SER A 208 -4.23 20.01 -13.49
N ALA A 209 -3.03 19.66 -13.03
CA ALA A 209 -1.84 20.51 -13.09
C ALA A 209 -0.63 19.70 -13.54
N PRO A 210 0.35 20.32 -14.22
CA PRO A 210 1.45 19.57 -14.84
C PRO A 210 2.52 19.09 -13.85
N GLU A 211 2.72 19.76 -12.71
CA GLU A 211 3.78 19.40 -11.74
C GLU A 211 3.23 18.69 -10.50
N LEU A 212 2.12 19.18 -9.92
CA LEU A 212 1.54 18.62 -8.70
C LEU A 212 0.02 18.59 -8.75
N ILE A 213 -0.55 17.41 -8.57
CA ILE A 213 -1.97 17.19 -8.28
C ILE A 213 -2.02 16.58 -6.88
N GLU A 214 -2.63 17.27 -5.92
CA GLU A 214 -2.82 16.77 -4.56
C GLU A 214 -4.26 16.98 -4.09
N TYR A 215 -4.94 15.89 -3.76
CA TYR A 215 -6.30 15.87 -3.24
C TYR A 215 -6.31 15.00 -2.00
N ARG A 216 -6.46 15.60 -0.82
CA ARG A 216 -6.59 14.88 0.45
C ARG A 216 -7.95 15.22 1.05
N ALA A 217 -8.93 14.36 0.81
CA ALA A 217 -10.18 14.38 1.54
C ALA A 217 -10.00 13.58 2.83
N GLY A 218 -10.67 14.02 3.88
CA GLY A 218 -10.31 13.64 5.23
C GLY A 218 -10.44 12.16 5.53
N LEU A 219 -9.97 11.80 6.72
CA LEU A 219 -10.04 10.45 7.22
C LEU A 219 -11.24 10.38 8.13
N TYR A 220 -12.15 9.44 7.86
CA TYR A 220 -13.30 9.22 8.73
C TYR A 220 -12.83 9.00 10.18
N ILE A 221 -12.92 10.04 10.99
CA ILE A 221 -12.98 9.93 12.43
C ILE A 221 -14.46 10.09 12.72
N ASN A 222 -15.07 9.03 13.25
CA ASN A 222 -16.48 9.00 13.61
C ASN A 222 -16.79 10.14 14.61
N ARG A 223 -17.10 11.34 14.10
CA ARG A 223 -17.47 12.52 14.90
C ARG A 223 -18.94 12.49 15.32
N TYR A 224 -19.63 11.37 15.11
CA TYR A 224 -20.86 11.08 15.85
C TYR A 224 -20.50 10.65 17.28
N SER A 225 -20.05 11.62 18.07
CA SER A 225 -20.22 11.55 19.51
C SER A 225 -21.72 11.54 19.84
N ASP A 226 -22.08 10.79 20.88
CA ASP A 226 -23.39 10.38 21.40
C ASP A 226 -24.51 11.46 21.55
N ASP A 227 -24.35 12.70 21.09
CA ASP A 227 -25.27 13.81 21.41
C ASP A 227 -26.40 14.07 20.39
N LEU A 228 -26.49 13.32 19.27
CA LEU A 228 -27.49 13.56 18.23
C LEU A 228 -28.76 12.67 18.30
N VAL A 229 -29.13 12.15 19.47
CA VAL A 229 -30.37 11.33 19.63
C VAL A 229 -31.63 12.19 19.86
N ALA A 230 -31.53 13.53 19.93
CA ALA A 230 -32.66 14.35 20.38
C ALA A 230 -33.45 15.13 19.30
N ASN A 231 -33.05 15.17 18.03
CA ASN A 231 -33.77 15.97 17.04
C ASN A 231 -33.94 15.25 15.69
N LYS A 232 -35.13 14.69 15.49
CA LYS A 232 -35.55 13.93 14.30
C LYS A 232 -35.89 14.82 13.08
N ASP A 233 -35.84 16.14 13.23
CA ASP A 233 -36.28 17.11 12.21
C ASP A 233 -35.13 17.88 11.50
N VAL A 234 -33.86 17.44 11.66
CA VAL A 234 -32.71 18.04 10.96
C VAL A 234 -32.26 17.14 9.79
N ILE A 235 -33.15 16.91 8.82
CA ILE A 235 -32.86 16.11 7.60
C ILE A 235 -32.81 17.01 6.34
N ALA A 236 -32.46 18.30 6.48
CA ALA A 236 -32.43 19.22 5.33
C ALA A 236 -31.27 20.23 5.31
N GLN A 237 -30.22 20.00 6.11
CA GLN A 237 -28.91 20.54 5.81
C GLN A 237 -27.97 19.35 5.69
N GLU A 238 -27.76 18.90 4.46
CA GLU A 238 -26.61 18.09 4.11
C GLU A 238 -25.37 18.95 4.36
N HIS A 239 -24.94 19.03 5.62
CA HIS A 239 -23.51 19.11 5.88
C HIS A 239 -22.93 17.98 5.03
N LEU A 240 -22.05 18.33 4.09
CA LEU A 240 -21.29 17.37 3.30
C LEU A 240 -20.38 16.63 4.29
N VAL A 241 -20.93 15.71 5.08
CA VAL A 241 -20.17 14.81 5.97
C VAL A 241 -19.80 13.63 5.09
N GLY A 242 -18.61 13.68 4.54
CA GLY A 242 -18.17 12.80 3.48
C GLY A 242 -16.68 12.92 3.23
N ASP A 243 -15.95 11.89 3.60
CA ASP A 243 -14.52 11.77 3.41
C ASP A 243 -14.19 11.30 1.98
N TYR A 244 -14.69 12.03 0.97
CA TYR A 244 -14.57 11.72 -0.46
C TYR A 244 -14.41 12.96 -1.35
N PHE A 245 -14.09 12.72 -2.63
CA PHE A 245 -14.11 13.74 -3.68
C PHE A 245 -15.50 13.83 -4.33
N LEU A 246 -15.94 15.04 -4.62
CA LEU A 246 -17.18 15.29 -5.36
C LEU A 246 -16.91 16.29 -6.49
N PHE A 247 -17.24 15.90 -7.71
CA PHE A 247 -17.05 16.70 -8.91
C PHE A 247 -18.39 17.02 -9.59
N GLY A 248 -18.49 18.19 -10.22
CA GLY A 248 -19.64 18.60 -11.02
C GLY A 248 -20.54 19.62 -10.32
N THR A 249 -21.60 20.05 -11.00
CA THR A 249 -22.49 21.12 -10.51
C THR A 249 -23.85 20.66 -10.01
N GLY A 250 -24.26 19.43 -10.29
CA GLY A 250 -25.51 18.85 -9.77
C GLY A 250 -26.79 19.47 -10.35
N THR A 251 -26.69 20.34 -11.35
CA THR A 251 -27.87 20.95 -11.99
C THR A 251 -28.45 20.01 -13.05
N THR A 252 -29.56 19.36 -12.73
CA THR A 252 -30.33 18.48 -13.64
C THR A 252 -31.23 19.24 -14.63
N ASN A 253 -31.26 20.57 -14.56
CA ASN A 253 -32.27 21.39 -15.27
C ASN A 253 -31.75 22.08 -16.55
N ASP A 254 -30.50 21.84 -16.97
CA ASP A 254 -29.99 22.32 -18.27
C ASP A 254 -29.92 21.16 -19.29
N PRO A 255 -30.85 21.10 -20.26
CA PRO A 255 -30.91 20.02 -21.24
C PRO A 255 -29.71 19.97 -22.21
N LEU A 256 -28.77 20.93 -22.13
CA LEU A 256 -27.54 20.96 -22.93
C LEU A 256 -26.27 20.58 -22.15
N THR A 257 -26.29 20.56 -20.82
CA THR A 257 -25.06 20.38 -20.03
C THR A 257 -25.09 19.35 -18.91
N ASN A 258 -26.21 18.65 -18.64
CA ASN A 258 -26.34 17.49 -17.72
C ASN A 258 -25.04 17.10 -17.01
N ASP A 259 -24.66 17.85 -15.96
CA ASP A 259 -23.39 17.69 -15.24
C ASP A 259 -23.71 17.15 -13.84
N PRO A 260 -24.00 15.84 -13.73
CA PRO A 260 -24.35 15.22 -12.47
C PRO A 260 -23.15 15.25 -11.52
N LEU A 261 -23.43 15.38 -10.22
CA LEU A 261 -22.40 15.18 -9.21
C LEU A 261 -21.84 13.76 -9.32
N THR A 262 -20.51 13.64 -9.38
CA THR A 262 -19.81 12.36 -9.51
C THR A 262 -18.68 12.24 -8.51
N LYS A 263 -18.48 11.03 -7.98
CA LYS A 263 -17.29 10.66 -7.19
C LYS A 263 -16.20 10.00 -8.05
N SER A 264 -16.48 9.78 -9.34
CA SER A 264 -15.55 9.16 -10.26
C SER A 264 -14.40 10.11 -10.60
N LEU A 265 -13.19 9.57 -10.56
CA LEU A 265 -12.00 10.24 -11.10
C LEU A 265 -12.10 10.33 -12.63
N PRO A 266 -11.41 11.31 -13.26
CA PRO A 266 -11.29 11.36 -14.70
C PRO A 266 -10.54 10.13 -15.23
N SER A 267 -10.84 9.71 -16.45
CA SER A 267 -10.20 8.55 -17.10
C SER A 267 -8.72 8.77 -17.43
N SER A 268 -8.20 9.99 -17.28
CA SER A 268 -6.79 10.32 -17.49
C SER A 268 -6.32 11.36 -16.48
N ILE A 269 -5.22 11.07 -15.79
CA ILE A 269 -4.54 11.99 -14.85
C ILE A 269 -3.06 12.05 -15.24
N ILE A 270 -2.52 13.25 -15.46
CA ILE A 270 -1.14 13.44 -15.91
C ILE A 270 -0.51 14.60 -15.12
N SER A 271 0.53 14.32 -14.35
CA SER A 271 1.28 15.29 -13.53
C SER A 271 2.64 14.71 -13.15
N ASP A 272 3.67 15.49 -12.82
CA ASP A 272 4.93 14.91 -12.31
C ASP A 272 4.68 14.15 -11.00
N SER A 273 3.85 14.72 -10.12
CA SER A 273 3.39 14.12 -8.86
C SER A 273 1.85 14.08 -8.80
N VAL A 274 1.29 12.93 -8.42
CA VAL A 274 -0.14 12.71 -8.18
C VAL A 274 -0.32 12.13 -6.78
N ILE A 275 -1.12 12.80 -5.96
CA ILE A 275 -1.45 12.40 -4.59
C ILE A 275 -2.98 12.44 -4.46
N LEU A 276 -3.59 11.28 -4.22
CA LEU A 276 -5.03 11.15 -3.98
C LEU A 276 -5.23 10.40 -2.67
N GLU A 277 -5.78 11.08 -1.65
CA GLU A 277 -6.17 10.51 -0.37
C GLU A 277 -7.67 10.76 -0.11
N THR A 278 -8.39 9.71 0.24
CA THR A 278 -9.83 9.72 0.52
C THR A 278 -10.12 8.77 1.68
N GLY A 279 -11.11 9.05 2.52
CA GLY A 279 -11.55 8.12 3.58
C GLY A 279 -12.49 7.03 3.08
N GLY A 280 -13.07 7.19 1.88
CA GLY A 280 -13.79 6.12 1.19
C GLY A 280 -12.88 5.22 0.34
N SER A 281 -13.51 4.40 -0.51
CA SER A 281 -12.83 3.61 -1.53
C SER A 281 -12.31 4.48 -2.68
N LEU A 282 -11.16 4.11 -3.25
CA LEU A 282 -10.54 4.77 -4.39
C LEU A 282 -10.53 3.81 -5.57
N SER A 283 -11.25 4.15 -6.63
CA SER A 283 -11.29 3.34 -7.85
C SER A 283 -10.96 4.16 -9.08
N LEU A 284 -10.11 3.61 -9.94
CA LEU A 284 -9.78 4.17 -11.25
C LEU A 284 -9.83 3.07 -12.30
N ASP A 285 -10.51 3.38 -13.40
CA ASP A 285 -10.50 2.60 -14.65
C ASP A 285 -10.08 3.57 -15.77
N GLY A 286 -8.77 3.71 -15.97
CA GLY A 286 -8.18 4.77 -16.78
C GLY A 286 -6.66 4.81 -16.75
N SER A 287 -6.08 5.93 -17.17
CA SER A 287 -4.63 6.12 -17.22
C SER A 287 -4.11 7.15 -16.22
N ILE A 288 -3.11 6.79 -15.42
CA ILE A 288 -2.31 7.77 -14.64
C ILE A 288 -0.91 7.80 -15.22
N SER A 289 -0.40 9.00 -15.47
CA SER A 289 1.01 9.19 -15.83
C SER A 289 1.72 10.11 -14.84
N ALA A 290 2.85 9.65 -14.29
CA ALA A 290 3.68 10.40 -13.36
C ALA A 290 5.18 10.27 -13.68
N ASN A 291 6.01 11.12 -13.06
CA ASN A 291 7.47 10.98 -13.14
C ASN A 291 8.09 10.80 -11.75
N LYS A 292 7.60 11.53 -10.74
CA LYS A 292 8.20 11.61 -9.41
C LYS A 292 7.43 10.77 -8.38
N LEU A 293 6.14 11.03 -8.22
CA LEU A 293 5.34 10.41 -7.16
C LEU A 293 3.95 10.03 -7.65
N LEU A 294 3.54 8.80 -7.36
CA LEU A 294 2.15 8.38 -7.37
C LEU A 294 1.78 7.87 -5.98
N GLU A 295 0.96 8.62 -5.25
CA GLU A 295 0.44 8.27 -3.93
C GLU A 295 -1.08 8.13 -3.99
N LEU A 296 -1.58 6.92 -3.73
CA LEU A 296 -3.00 6.59 -3.72
C LEU A 296 -3.36 5.99 -2.37
N VAL A 297 -4.20 6.67 -1.62
CA VAL A 297 -4.55 6.30 -0.25
C VAL A 297 -6.07 6.27 -0.10
N ALA A 298 -6.62 5.11 0.22
CA ALA A 298 -8.03 4.92 0.54
C ALA A 298 -8.21 4.57 2.01
N GLY A 299 -9.25 5.12 2.62
CA GLY A 299 -9.73 4.68 3.92
C GLY A 299 -10.38 3.30 3.85
N GLU A 300 -10.97 2.91 2.72
CA GLU A 300 -11.53 1.58 2.48
C GLU A 300 -10.64 0.80 1.50
N ASP A 301 -11.11 0.53 0.28
CA ASP A 301 -10.44 -0.27 -0.74
C ASP A 301 -9.78 0.57 -1.83
N VAL A 302 -8.76 0.00 -2.47
CA VAL A 302 -8.18 0.55 -3.72
C VAL A 302 -8.40 -0.44 -4.87
N SER A 303 -8.99 0.04 -5.97
CA SER A 303 -9.16 -0.74 -7.20
C SER A 303 -8.64 0.01 -8.42
N LEU A 304 -7.60 -0.52 -9.07
CA LEU A 304 -6.95 0.10 -10.23
C LEU A 304 -7.04 -0.81 -11.45
N LYS A 305 -7.57 -0.26 -12.53
CA LYS A 305 -7.60 -0.83 -13.87
C LYS A 305 -7.15 0.21 -14.91
N GLY A 306 -6.64 -0.28 -16.04
CA GLY A 306 -6.13 0.55 -17.11
C GLY A 306 -4.60 0.61 -17.08
N ALA A 307 -4.02 1.82 -17.06
CA ALA A 307 -2.58 2.00 -17.22
C ALA A 307 -1.97 2.93 -16.18
N ILE A 308 -0.82 2.53 -15.64
CA ILE A 308 0.11 3.44 -14.96
C ILE A 308 1.35 3.55 -15.83
N SER A 309 1.74 4.78 -16.19
CA SER A 309 2.86 5.00 -17.10
C SER A 309 3.74 6.16 -16.67
N VAL A 310 4.95 6.22 -17.23
CA VAL A 310 5.81 7.36 -17.03
C VAL A 310 5.34 8.52 -17.91
N LYS A 311 5.17 9.71 -17.31
CA LYS A 311 4.78 10.90 -18.05
C LYS A 311 5.91 11.29 -19.02
N SER A 312 5.55 11.50 -20.29
CA SER A 312 6.53 11.65 -21.39
C SER A 312 7.44 12.89 -21.28
N THR A 313 6.95 13.96 -20.67
CA THR A 313 7.71 15.20 -20.47
C THR A 313 7.47 15.74 -19.05
N PRO A 314 8.47 15.66 -18.17
CA PRO A 314 8.40 16.28 -16.85
C PRO A 314 8.19 17.80 -16.96
N PHE A 315 7.65 18.42 -15.92
CA PHE A 315 7.44 19.86 -15.90
C PHE A 315 8.76 20.65 -15.98
N ASP A 316 9.79 20.26 -15.21
CA ASP A 316 11.14 20.86 -15.29
C ASP A 316 12.10 19.97 -16.09
N SER A 317 11.91 19.97 -17.41
CA SER A 317 12.78 19.26 -18.36
C SER A 317 14.17 19.91 -18.52
N SER A 318 14.47 21.02 -17.83
CA SER A 318 15.69 21.82 -18.03
C SER A 318 16.90 21.34 -17.21
N ASN A 319 16.66 20.52 -16.19
CA ASN A 319 17.69 20.09 -15.22
C ASN A 319 17.91 18.57 -15.12
N HIS A 320 17.20 17.76 -15.90
CA HIS A 320 17.28 16.30 -15.78
C HIS A 320 17.89 15.67 -17.03
N SER A 321 19.09 15.11 -16.87
CA SER A 321 19.82 14.36 -17.90
C SER A 321 19.55 12.85 -17.85
N GLY A 322 18.49 12.42 -17.16
CA GLY A 322 18.10 11.01 -17.05
C GLY A 322 16.87 10.74 -17.91
N ASP A 323 16.89 9.62 -18.64
CA ASP A 323 15.69 9.07 -19.26
C ASP A 323 14.75 8.64 -18.13
N TYR A 324 13.55 9.22 -18.07
CA TYR A 324 12.52 8.79 -17.14
C TYR A 324 11.91 7.48 -17.67
N GLU A 325 12.58 6.37 -17.37
CA GLU A 325 12.08 5.03 -17.70
C GLU A 325 11.12 4.50 -16.63
N LYS A 326 11.11 5.11 -15.44
CA LYS A 326 10.29 4.71 -14.28
C LYS A 326 9.73 5.91 -13.51
N ILE A 327 8.71 5.68 -12.69
CA ILE A 327 8.22 6.61 -11.67
C ILE A 327 9.09 6.44 -10.41
N ASP A 328 9.68 7.52 -9.89
CA ASP A 328 10.61 7.43 -8.75
C ASP A 328 9.99 6.69 -7.54
N LYS A 329 8.73 7.01 -7.21
CA LYS A 329 8.00 6.34 -6.13
C LYS A 329 6.52 6.10 -6.42
N ILE A 330 6.06 4.87 -6.17
CA ILE A 330 4.63 4.53 -6.11
C ILE A 330 4.26 4.10 -4.68
N THR A 331 3.16 4.59 -4.15
CA THR A 331 2.62 4.14 -2.85
C THR A 331 1.12 4.00 -2.96
N ILE A 332 0.62 2.80 -2.72
CA ILE A 332 -0.80 2.47 -2.77
C ILE A 332 -1.20 1.89 -1.41
N LYS A 333 -2.17 2.51 -0.74
CA LYS A 333 -2.58 2.13 0.61
C LYS A 333 -4.10 1.99 0.74
N ALA A 334 -4.57 0.85 1.24
CA ALA A 334 -5.97 0.56 1.57
C ALA A 334 -6.11 0.31 3.09
N ARG A 335 -6.63 1.30 3.83
CA ARG A 335 -6.56 1.33 5.31
C ARG A 335 -7.61 0.46 6.00
N GLY A 336 -8.72 0.13 5.34
CA GLY A 336 -9.79 -0.66 5.94
C GLY A 336 -10.45 -0.03 7.18
N LEU A 337 -10.62 1.29 7.21
CA LEU A 337 -11.13 2.07 8.34
C LEU A 337 -12.57 1.72 8.74
N ARG A 338 -13.37 1.16 7.82
CA ARG A 338 -14.74 0.70 8.07
C ARG A 338 -15.18 -0.35 7.06
N ASP A 339 -16.08 -1.23 7.47
CA ASP A 339 -16.76 -2.13 6.54
C ASP A 339 -17.60 -1.32 5.53
N VAL A 340 -17.54 -1.71 4.26
CA VAL A 340 -18.34 -1.14 3.17
C VAL A 340 -19.72 -1.77 3.21
N THR A 341 -20.75 -0.94 3.40
CA THR A 341 -22.14 -1.40 3.31
C THR A 341 -22.65 -1.20 1.89
N GLN A 342 -22.97 -2.28 1.19
CA GLN A 342 -23.69 -2.19 -0.08
C GLN A 342 -25.17 -1.86 0.19
N THR A 343 -25.52 -0.58 0.29
CA THR A 343 -26.93 -0.17 0.39
C THR A 343 -27.60 -0.24 -0.97
N PHE A 344 -28.65 -1.05 -1.07
CA PHE A 344 -29.60 -1.01 -2.19
C PHE A 344 -30.56 0.17 -1.97
N LYS A 345 -30.60 1.14 -2.89
CA LYS A 345 -31.62 2.18 -2.91
C LYS A 345 -32.66 1.83 -3.98
N GLN A 346 -33.81 1.33 -3.56
CA GLN A 346 -34.99 1.19 -4.43
C GLN A 346 -35.80 2.49 -4.33
N ILE A 347 -36.09 3.10 -5.47
CA ILE A 347 -37.08 4.19 -5.60
C ILE A 347 -38.15 3.63 -6.52
N GLU A 348 -39.33 3.32 -5.99
CA GLU A 348 -40.49 3.06 -6.83
C GLU A 348 -41.09 4.40 -7.25
N ASN A 349 -41.29 4.59 -8.55
CA ASN A 349 -42.06 5.71 -9.10
C ASN A 349 -43.20 5.12 -9.94
N LEU A 350 -44.37 5.75 -9.84
CA LEU A 350 -45.68 5.38 -10.38
C LEU A 350 -45.81 5.04 -11.88
N ASP A 351 -44.77 5.21 -12.70
CA ASP A 351 -44.90 5.17 -14.18
C ASP A 351 -44.16 4.00 -14.86
N GLY A 352 -43.65 3.05 -14.08
CA GLY A 352 -42.96 1.88 -14.60
C GLY A 352 -41.57 2.19 -15.19
N ILE A 353 -40.68 1.21 -15.00
CA ILE A 353 -39.32 1.06 -15.56
C ILE A 353 -38.15 1.39 -14.60
N LEU A 354 -37.26 0.38 -14.55
CA LEU A 354 -35.80 0.38 -14.38
C LEU A 354 -35.17 0.45 -12.98
N THR A 355 -34.92 -0.76 -12.47
CA THR A 355 -33.77 -1.08 -11.62
C THR A 355 -32.45 -0.91 -12.37
N ILE A 356 -31.47 -0.21 -11.80
CA ILE A 356 -30.02 -0.35 -12.07
C ILE A 356 -29.33 -0.09 -10.72
N ARG A 357 -28.45 -0.94 -10.14
CA ARG A 357 -27.34 -1.75 -10.68
C ARG A 357 -27.04 -2.97 -9.78
N ASP A 358 -26.27 -3.92 -10.32
CA ASP A 358 -25.82 -5.24 -9.79
C ASP A 358 -26.70 -6.48 -10.09
N GLY A 359 -27.40 -6.46 -11.22
CA GLY A 359 -27.72 -7.68 -11.97
C GLY A 359 -28.78 -8.62 -11.38
N ILE A 360 -29.37 -8.31 -10.22
CA ILE A 360 -30.49 -9.07 -9.67
C ILE A 360 -31.81 -8.38 -10.05
N LEU A 361 -32.55 -8.99 -10.96
CA LEU A 361 -33.93 -8.63 -11.27
C LEU A 361 -34.84 -9.21 -10.17
N ILE A 362 -35.23 -8.39 -9.19
CA ILE A 362 -36.23 -8.78 -8.19
C ILE A 362 -37.59 -8.28 -8.67
N THR A 363 -38.49 -9.20 -9.02
CA THR A 363 -39.91 -8.89 -9.22
C THR A 363 -40.58 -8.86 -7.85
N LEU A 364 -40.95 -7.69 -7.33
CA LEU A 364 -41.72 -7.56 -6.10
C LEU A 364 -43.20 -7.35 -6.42
N ASP A 365 -44.05 -8.02 -5.64
CA ASP A 365 -45.52 -7.87 -5.64
C ASP A 365 -45.88 -6.52 -5.01
N GLU A 366 -46.91 -5.84 -5.55
CA GLU A 366 -47.43 -4.54 -5.06
C GLU A 366 -47.84 -4.63 -3.58
N LYS A 367 -46.99 -4.12 -2.68
CA LYS A 367 -47.23 -4.16 -1.23
C LYS A 367 -46.81 -2.86 -0.58
N ASP A 368 -47.76 -2.23 0.11
CA ASP A 368 -47.58 -1.05 0.96
C ASP A 368 -46.81 -1.44 2.25
N TYR A 369 -45.53 -1.06 2.31
CA TYR A 369 -44.58 -1.35 3.38
C TYR A 369 -44.63 -0.34 4.53
N ASN A 370 -44.99 0.92 4.29
CA ASN A 370 -44.99 1.96 5.32
C ASN A 370 -46.40 2.20 5.93
N GLY A 371 -47.46 1.76 5.26
CA GLY A 371 -48.85 1.79 5.71
C GLY A 371 -49.57 3.13 5.53
N ASP A 372 -49.08 4.02 4.66
CA ASP A 372 -49.72 5.31 4.34
C ASP A 372 -50.79 5.22 3.25
N GLY A 373 -50.95 4.04 2.63
CA GLY A 373 -52.01 3.75 1.67
C GLY A 373 -51.67 4.11 0.22
N ASP A 374 -50.43 4.46 -0.08
CA ASP A 374 -49.89 4.37 -1.44
C ASP A 374 -48.90 3.19 -1.57
N PHE A 375 -48.32 3.01 -2.76
CA PHE A 375 -47.31 1.97 -3.03
C PHE A 375 -45.93 2.60 -3.27
N ASP A 376 -45.76 3.90 -3.02
CA ASP A 376 -44.51 4.65 -3.22
C ASP A 376 -43.60 4.49 -1.99
N ASP A 377 -43.24 3.24 -1.68
CA ASP A 377 -42.39 2.92 -0.54
C ASP A 377 -40.90 3.02 -0.85
N VAL A 378 -40.17 3.74 0.00
CA VAL A 378 -38.70 3.67 0.03
C VAL A 378 -38.28 2.46 0.87
N VAL A 379 -38.10 1.32 0.21
CA VAL A 379 -37.51 0.14 0.84
C VAL A 379 -35.99 0.26 0.85
N ILE A 380 -35.41 0.58 2.01
CA ILE A 380 -33.97 0.50 2.23
C ILE A 380 -33.65 -0.92 2.67
N GLY A 381 -33.16 -1.74 1.75
CA GLY A 381 -32.59 -3.03 2.10
C GLY A 381 -31.36 -2.83 2.99
N THR A 382 -31.32 -3.49 4.15
CA THR A 382 -30.12 -3.51 4.99
C THR A 382 -29.04 -4.32 4.26
N GLY A 383 -28.15 -3.63 3.55
CA GLY A 383 -26.94 -4.25 3.02
C GLY A 383 -26.15 -4.93 4.13
N THR A 384 -25.61 -6.12 3.88
CA THR A 384 -24.65 -6.71 4.79
C THR A 384 -23.35 -5.92 4.69
N ALA A 385 -22.85 -5.43 5.82
CA ALA A 385 -21.52 -4.85 5.89
C ALA A 385 -20.48 -5.87 5.38
N GLN A 386 -19.72 -5.49 4.36
CA GLN A 386 -18.59 -6.24 3.87
C GLN A 386 -17.33 -5.59 4.40
N SER A 387 -16.36 -6.40 4.83
CA SER A 387 -15.09 -5.82 5.26
C SER A 387 -14.38 -5.09 4.12
N SER A 388 -13.47 -4.18 4.47
CA SER A 388 -12.66 -3.41 3.52
C SER A 388 -11.18 -3.42 3.91
N GLY A 389 -10.35 -2.71 3.15
CA GLY A 389 -8.90 -2.67 3.28
C GLY A 389 -8.20 -3.56 2.26
N TYR A 390 -8.83 -3.76 1.09
CA TYR A 390 -8.33 -4.56 -0.02
C TYR A 390 -7.64 -3.69 -1.06
N ILE A 391 -6.55 -4.20 -1.65
CA ILE A 391 -5.94 -3.66 -2.87
C ILE A 391 -6.20 -4.64 -4.02
N ASN A 392 -6.73 -4.13 -5.13
CA ASN A 392 -6.88 -4.88 -6.38
C ASN A 392 -6.32 -4.06 -7.55
N ILE A 393 -5.20 -4.51 -8.11
CA ILE A 393 -4.49 -3.85 -9.21
C ILE A 393 -4.42 -4.81 -10.39
N GLN A 394 -4.92 -4.37 -11.54
CA GLN A 394 -4.90 -5.11 -12.80
C GLN A 394 -4.44 -4.16 -13.90
N LEU A 395 -3.17 -4.22 -14.27
CA LEU A 395 -2.52 -3.27 -15.18
C LEU A 395 -1.67 -4.01 -16.21
N GLU A 396 -1.32 -3.32 -17.29
CA GLU A 396 -0.30 -3.81 -18.22
C GLU A 396 1.07 -3.88 -17.53
N ASP A 397 1.50 -2.76 -16.94
CA ASP A 397 2.80 -2.58 -16.31
C ASP A 397 2.68 -1.71 -15.03
N LEU A 398 3.70 -1.77 -14.17
CA LEU A 398 3.85 -0.92 -12.99
C LEU A 398 5.28 -0.33 -12.94
N PRO A 399 5.56 0.70 -13.77
CA PRO A 399 6.92 1.20 -13.97
C PRO A 399 7.37 2.06 -12.77
N SER A 400 8.00 1.43 -11.79
CA SER A 400 8.49 2.12 -10.58
C SER A 400 9.94 1.79 -10.25
N GLU A 401 10.67 2.81 -9.77
CA GLU A 401 11.99 2.61 -9.14
C GLU A 401 11.85 2.05 -7.73
N ASN A 402 10.81 2.47 -6.99
CA ASN A 402 10.48 1.99 -5.67
C ASN A 402 8.97 2.05 -5.43
N PHE A 403 8.34 0.93 -5.08
CA PHE A 403 6.92 0.92 -4.76
C PHE A 403 6.57 0.23 -3.45
N GLU A 404 5.48 0.72 -2.85
CA GLU A 404 4.86 0.13 -1.66
C GLU A 404 3.37 -0.15 -1.92
N LEU A 405 2.94 -1.39 -1.68
CA LEU A 405 1.53 -1.77 -1.63
C LEU A 405 1.18 -2.14 -0.18
N ARG A 406 0.27 -1.39 0.43
CA ARG A 406 -0.05 -1.51 1.87
C ARG A 406 -1.54 -1.71 2.09
N ALA A 407 -1.93 -2.90 2.54
CA ALA A 407 -3.33 -3.26 2.78
C ALA A 407 -3.54 -3.75 4.21
N LEU A 408 -4.70 -3.46 4.80
CA LEU A 408 -5.13 -4.12 6.04
C LEU A 408 -5.45 -5.60 5.79
N ARG A 409 -6.02 -5.90 4.62
CA ARG A 409 -6.47 -7.24 4.22
C ARG A 409 -5.66 -7.76 3.06
N ASP A 410 -6.28 -8.01 1.91
CA ASP A 410 -5.61 -8.70 0.82
C ASP A 410 -4.99 -7.71 -0.17
N VAL A 411 -3.84 -8.10 -0.72
CA VAL A 411 -3.26 -7.48 -1.90
C VAL A 411 -3.38 -8.43 -3.07
N TYR A 412 -4.10 -8.01 -4.11
CA TYR A 412 -4.12 -8.66 -5.41
C TYR A 412 -3.43 -7.75 -6.44
N LEU A 413 -2.37 -8.26 -7.06
CA LEU A 413 -1.63 -7.59 -8.12
C LEU A 413 -1.54 -8.51 -9.35
N GLU A 414 -2.04 -8.02 -10.47
CA GLU A 414 -1.96 -8.67 -11.78
C GLU A 414 -1.30 -7.72 -12.79
N LEU A 415 -0.24 -8.21 -13.44
CA LEU A 415 0.53 -7.49 -14.45
C LEU A 415 0.70 -8.34 -15.72
N GLU A 416 0.56 -7.72 -16.89
CA GLU A 416 0.79 -8.35 -18.20
C GLU A 416 2.28 -8.41 -18.59
N THR A 417 3.15 -7.76 -17.83
CA THR A 417 4.61 -7.66 -18.04
C THR A 417 5.42 -8.18 -16.84
N ASP A 418 6.72 -7.91 -16.86
CA ASP A 418 7.64 -8.16 -15.74
C ASP A 418 7.35 -7.24 -14.55
N LEU A 419 7.68 -7.70 -13.33
CA LEU A 419 7.68 -6.87 -12.13
C LEU A 419 9.07 -6.82 -11.51
N SER A 420 9.62 -5.63 -11.36
CA SER A 420 10.82 -5.38 -10.55
C SER A 420 10.42 -4.78 -9.20
N LEU A 421 10.50 -5.59 -8.15
CA LEU A 421 10.12 -5.23 -6.78
C LEU A 421 11.35 -4.85 -5.97
N THR A 422 11.45 -3.57 -5.62
CA THR A 422 12.53 -2.98 -4.80
C THR A 422 12.04 -2.41 -3.46
N GLY A 423 10.74 -2.51 -3.18
CA GLY A 423 10.10 -1.96 -1.98
C GLY A 423 9.34 -3.01 -1.17
N PHE A 424 8.07 -2.75 -0.87
CA PHE A 424 7.30 -3.54 0.11
C PHE A 424 5.88 -3.87 -0.36
N ILE A 425 5.44 -5.11 -0.14
CA ILE A 425 4.04 -5.51 -0.25
C ILE A 425 3.62 -6.14 1.09
N GLY A 426 2.63 -5.56 1.77
CA GLY A 426 2.17 -6.10 3.05
C GLY A 426 1.21 -5.16 3.80
N GLY A 427 1.38 -5.09 5.12
CA GLY A 427 0.54 -4.35 6.04
C GLY A 427 0.72 -2.83 6.01
N LEU A 428 -0.05 -2.15 6.85
CA LEU A 428 -0.20 -0.69 6.82
C LEU A 428 1.02 0.09 7.32
N GLU A 429 1.80 -0.49 8.22
CA GLU A 429 2.93 0.18 8.88
C GLU A 429 4.14 -0.75 8.92
N ASN A 430 5.34 -0.17 8.91
CA ASN A 430 6.60 -0.90 9.01
C ASN A 430 6.66 -2.13 8.08
N PHE A 431 6.89 -3.31 8.67
CA PHE A 431 6.89 -4.63 8.03
C PHE A 431 5.69 -5.47 8.49
N ASP A 432 4.57 -4.83 8.85
CA ASP A 432 3.34 -5.52 9.21
C ASP A 432 2.84 -6.38 8.04
N PHE A 433 1.98 -7.33 8.34
CA PHE A 433 1.46 -8.26 7.34
C PHE A 433 0.15 -7.76 6.72
N ALA A 434 -0.01 -7.98 5.41
CA ALA A 434 -1.32 -8.09 4.80
C ALA A 434 -1.96 -9.42 5.25
N GLN A 435 -3.29 -9.55 5.17
CA GLN A 435 -3.96 -10.82 5.46
C GLN A 435 -3.52 -11.90 4.46
N ASN A 436 -3.63 -11.62 3.16
CA ASN A 436 -3.15 -12.48 2.08
C ASN A 436 -2.47 -11.64 0.99
N VAL A 437 -1.63 -12.29 0.19
CA VAL A 437 -1.00 -11.65 -0.99
C VAL A 437 -1.08 -12.58 -2.19
N THR A 438 -1.60 -12.07 -3.30
CA THR A 438 -1.64 -12.77 -4.60
C THR A 438 -0.94 -11.92 -5.66
N LEU A 439 0.10 -12.49 -6.27
CA LEU A 439 0.85 -11.88 -7.37
C LEU A 439 0.66 -12.73 -8.63
N ASN A 440 0.05 -12.18 -9.66
CA ASN A 440 -0.11 -12.79 -10.98
C ASN A 440 0.68 -11.98 -12.02
N ILE A 441 1.92 -12.39 -12.27
CA ILE A 441 2.86 -11.66 -13.13
C ILE A 441 3.03 -12.46 -14.41
N ALA A 442 2.59 -11.95 -15.56
CA ALA A 442 2.75 -12.70 -16.81
C ALA A 442 4.24 -12.89 -17.17
N GLY A 443 5.07 -11.90 -16.84
CA GLY A 443 6.52 -11.92 -17.03
C GLY A 443 7.31 -12.48 -15.85
N THR A 444 8.53 -11.96 -15.68
CA THR A 444 9.43 -12.29 -14.57
C THR A 444 9.12 -11.45 -13.34
N LEU A 445 9.03 -12.10 -12.18
CA LEU A 445 9.07 -11.42 -10.87
C LEU A 445 10.54 -11.34 -10.40
N SER A 446 11.10 -10.14 -10.42
CA SER A 446 12.44 -9.86 -9.91
C SER A 446 12.36 -9.07 -8.60
N VAL A 447 12.74 -9.69 -7.48
CA VAL A 447 12.78 -9.05 -6.17
C VAL A 447 14.23 -8.68 -5.83
N ALA A 448 14.47 -7.40 -5.53
CA ALA A 448 15.78 -6.85 -5.25
C ALA A 448 15.71 -6.00 -3.97
N GLY A 449 16.13 -6.57 -2.83
CA GLY A 449 15.97 -5.96 -1.51
C GLY A 449 14.52 -5.80 -1.05
N GLY A 450 13.58 -6.41 -1.76
CA GLY A 450 12.15 -6.25 -1.52
C GLY A 450 11.58 -7.28 -0.55
N ILE A 451 10.48 -6.92 0.12
CA ILE A 451 9.77 -7.80 1.04
C ILE A 451 8.32 -7.96 0.60
N VAL A 452 7.85 -9.21 0.57
CA VAL A 452 6.44 -9.55 0.37
C VAL A 452 5.96 -10.26 1.63
N ALA A 453 4.92 -9.73 2.28
CA ALA A 453 4.53 -10.08 3.63
C ALA A 453 3.02 -10.30 3.75
N ALA A 454 2.61 -11.57 3.70
CA ALA A 454 1.30 -12.03 4.15
C ALA A 454 1.38 -12.51 5.61
N ASN A 455 0.24 -12.64 6.28
CA ASN A 455 0.19 -12.97 7.70
C ASN A 455 0.95 -14.28 8.00
N ASP A 456 1.92 -14.22 8.91
CA ASP A 456 2.83 -15.33 9.23
C ASP A 456 2.15 -16.51 9.96
N THR A 457 0.94 -16.30 10.49
CA THR A 457 0.22 -17.27 11.31
C THR A 457 -1.01 -17.86 10.60
N SER A 458 -1.55 -17.15 9.61
CA SER A 458 -2.79 -17.52 8.91
C SER A 458 -2.83 -17.17 7.43
N GLY A 459 -1.88 -16.37 6.94
CA GLY A 459 -1.90 -15.79 5.61
C GLY A 459 -1.47 -16.78 4.53
N ASN A 460 -2.14 -16.68 3.39
CA ASN A 460 -1.75 -17.36 2.17
C ASN A 460 -1.03 -16.39 1.23
N MET A 461 0.10 -16.82 0.69
CA MET A 461 0.79 -16.13 -0.39
C MET A 461 0.76 -16.99 -1.65
N GLN A 462 0.24 -16.43 -2.74
CA GLN A 462 0.17 -17.09 -4.04
C GLN A 462 0.95 -16.28 -5.07
N ILE A 463 1.85 -16.93 -5.80
CA ILE A 463 2.65 -16.29 -6.85
C ILE A 463 2.57 -17.12 -8.13
N THR A 464 2.12 -16.48 -9.20
CA THR A 464 2.20 -16.99 -10.57
C THR A 464 3.14 -16.11 -11.37
N ALA A 465 4.17 -16.68 -12.01
CA ALA A 465 5.15 -15.95 -12.80
C ALA A 465 5.75 -16.76 -13.96
N THR A 466 6.36 -16.11 -14.97
CA THR A 466 7.23 -16.82 -15.92
C THR A 466 8.48 -17.33 -15.21
N SER A 467 9.15 -16.50 -14.41
CA SER A 467 10.23 -16.90 -13.51
C SER A 467 10.27 -16.00 -12.29
N ILE A 468 10.89 -16.48 -11.21
CA ILE A 468 11.08 -15.71 -9.99
C ILE A 468 12.57 -15.64 -9.67
N SER A 469 13.10 -14.43 -9.54
CA SER A 469 14.47 -14.15 -9.15
C SER A 469 14.46 -13.30 -7.89
N ALA A 470 15.23 -13.67 -6.89
CA ALA A 470 15.31 -12.95 -5.62
C ALA A 470 16.78 -12.77 -5.25
N ASP A 471 17.20 -11.54 -5.00
CA ASP A 471 18.53 -11.29 -4.47
C ASP A 471 18.65 -11.76 -3.00
N SER A 472 19.81 -11.57 -2.40
CA SER A 472 20.02 -11.99 -1.02
C SER A 472 19.27 -11.14 0.01
N ALA A 473 18.90 -9.90 -0.30
CA ALA A 473 18.18 -9.06 0.65
C ALA A 473 16.65 -9.29 0.61
N SER A 474 16.17 -10.01 -0.41
CA SER A 474 14.75 -10.25 -0.63
C SER A 474 14.16 -11.32 0.29
N VAL A 475 12.94 -11.12 0.79
CA VAL A 475 12.26 -12.07 1.71
C VAL A 475 10.76 -12.21 1.39
N PHE A 476 10.29 -13.45 1.37
CA PHE A 476 8.86 -13.79 1.30
C PHE A 476 8.39 -14.35 2.65
N ILE A 477 7.40 -13.69 3.26
CA ILE A 477 6.87 -14.04 4.60
C ILE A 477 5.38 -14.38 4.49
N ALA A 478 4.99 -15.55 4.98
CA ALA A 478 3.61 -16.03 5.02
C ALA A 478 3.52 -17.26 5.92
N LYS A 479 2.30 -17.70 6.26
CA LYS A 479 2.14 -19.08 6.75
C LYS A 479 2.31 -20.09 5.61
N ASN A 480 1.56 -19.92 4.53
CA ASN A 480 1.59 -20.82 3.38
C ASN A 480 2.05 -20.05 2.13
N LEU A 481 2.99 -20.64 1.39
CA LEU A 481 3.45 -20.11 0.11
C LEU A 481 3.19 -21.12 -1.01
N GLU A 482 2.42 -20.70 -2.01
CA GLU A 482 2.14 -21.46 -3.22
C GLU A 482 2.70 -20.72 -4.44
N VAL A 483 3.53 -21.42 -5.21
CA VAL A 483 4.22 -20.85 -6.37
C VAL A 483 3.97 -21.70 -7.61
N LEU A 484 3.49 -21.06 -8.66
CA LEU A 484 3.44 -21.60 -10.00
C LEU A 484 4.34 -20.77 -10.92
N ALA A 485 5.40 -21.39 -11.42
CA ALA A 485 6.30 -20.74 -12.37
C ALA A 485 6.39 -21.51 -13.68
N THR A 486 6.53 -20.80 -14.79
CA THR A 486 6.86 -21.47 -16.06
C THR A 486 8.30 -22.00 -16.00
N ASN A 487 9.26 -21.18 -15.59
CA ASN A 487 10.69 -21.47 -15.55
C ASN A 487 11.22 -21.50 -14.09
N GLY A 488 12.44 -21.03 -13.86
CA GLY A 488 13.13 -21.13 -12.57
C GLY A 488 12.52 -20.28 -11.46
N VAL A 489 12.76 -20.71 -10.23
CA VAL A 489 12.28 -20.10 -8.99
C VAL A 489 13.44 -19.95 -8.01
N GLN A 490 13.70 -18.73 -7.56
CA GLN A 490 14.61 -18.44 -6.47
C GLN A 490 13.87 -17.68 -5.37
N LEU A 491 13.90 -18.21 -4.14
CA LEU A 491 13.18 -17.66 -3.00
C LEU A 491 14.06 -17.68 -1.74
N ASN A 492 14.05 -16.58 -0.98
CA ASN A 492 14.40 -16.64 0.44
C ASN A 492 13.12 -16.43 1.24
N THR A 493 12.83 -17.35 2.14
CA THR A 493 11.51 -17.47 2.76
C THR A 493 11.60 -17.42 4.29
N LEU A 494 10.48 -16.99 4.87
CA LEU A 494 10.12 -17.20 6.27
C LEU A 494 8.68 -17.73 6.27
N VAL A 495 8.52 -19.02 5.99
CA VAL A 495 7.20 -19.65 5.81
C VAL A 495 7.05 -20.96 6.57
N GLU A 496 5.83 -21.28 7.02
CA GLU A 496 5.54 -22.58 7.65
C GLU A 496 5.48 -23.69 6.60
N THR A 497 4.77 -23.45 5.49
CA THR A 497 4.60 -24.44 4.42
C THR A 497 4.84 -23.87 3.03
N ILE A 498 5.36 -24.71 2.13
CA ILE A 498 5.62 -24.33 0.74
C ILE A 498 5.19 -25.40 -0.28
N THR A 499 4.61 -24.93 -1.38
CA THR A 499 4.32 -25.69 -2.60
C THR A 499 4.90 -24.93 -3.81
N VAL A 500 5.71 -25.58 -4.64
CA VAL A 500 6.29 -24.96 -5.85
C VAL A 500 6.18 -25.88 -7.05
N ASN A 501 5.71 -25.37 -8.18
CA ASN A 501 5.72 -26.09 -9.45
C ASN A 501 6.38 -25.23 -10.54
N ALA A 502 7.52 -25.68 -11.07
CA ALA A 502 8.17 -25.12 -12.25
C ALA A 502 7.92 -26.03 -13.45
N THR A 503 7.10 -25.56 -14.41
CA THR A 503 6.53 -26.43 -15.45
C THR A 503 7.45 -26.66 -16.65
N GLU A 504 8.44 -25.81 -16.87
CA GLU A 504 9.40 -25.87 -17.97
C GLU A 504 10.85 -25.89 -17.43
N SER A 505 11.80 -25.32 -18.18
CA SER A 505 13.21 -25.34 -17.84
C SER A 505 13.55 -24.27 -16.82
N GLY A 506 14.20 -24.67 -15.73
CA GLY A 506 14.66 -23.75 -14.70
C GLY A 506 14.88 -24.47 -13.37
N ASN A 507 15.85 -23.97 -12.61
CA ASN A 507 16.16 -24.50 -11.29
C ASN A 507 15.20 -23.93 -10.24
N ILE A 508 14.95 -24.70 -9.19
CA ILE A 508 14.26 -24.25 -7.99
C ILE A 508 15.28 -24.14 -6.86
N SER A 509 15.44 -22.94 -6.29
CA SER A 509 16.31 -22.67 -5.16
C SER A 509 15.52 -22.00 -4.04
N ILE A 510 15.52 -22.60 -2.85
CA ILE A 510 14.79 -22.11 -1.68
C ILE A 510 15.73 -22.05 -0.49
N ASN A 511 15.80 -20.87 0.14
CA ASN A 511 16.50 -20.64 1.40
C ASN A 511 15.47 -20.25 2.47
N GLU A 512 15.14 -21.18 3.35
CA GLU A 512 14.26 -20.92 4.50
C GLU A 512 15.09 -20.54 5.73
N ALA A 513 14.70 -19.46 6.41
CA ALA A 513 15.39 -18.95 7.57
C ALA A 513 15.24 -19.86 8.81
N ASN A 514 14.12 -20.58 8.96
CA ASN A 514 13.82 -21.42 10.11
C ASN A 514 13.38 -22.85 9.73
N ASP A 515 12.31 -23.36 10.34
CA ASP A 515 11.74 -24.66 10.06
C ASP A 515 10.87 -24.58 8.78
N LEU A 516 10.94 -25.60 7.92
CA LEU A 516 10.15 -25.64 6.69
C LEU A 516 9.35 -26.94 6.57
N ILE A 517 8.10 -26.83 6.12
CA ILE A 517 7.33 -27.97 5.63
C ILE A 517 7.14 -27.83 4.12
N VAL A 518 7.76 -28.73 3.36
CA VAL A 518 7.55 -28.86 1.92
C VAL A 518 6.36 -29.78 1.69
N ASN A 519 5.26 -29.23 1.18
CA ASN A 519 4.09 -30.03 0.79
C ASN A 519 4.34 -30.74 -0.55
N SER A 520 4.77 -29.98 -1.56
CA SER A 520 5.16 -30.51 -2.87
C SER A 520 6.04 -29.53 -3.61
N ILE A 521 7.20 -29.98 -4.08
CA ILE A 521 8.01 -29.20 -5.02
C ILE A 521 8.33 -30.06 -6.25
N VAL A 522 8.06 -29.51 -7.43
CA VAL A 522 8.31 -30.18 -8.72
C VAL A 522 9.07 -29.23 -9.64
N ALA A 523 10.24 -29.67 -10.11
CA ALA A 523 10.95 -29.03 -11.22
C ALA A 523 10.84 -29.92 -12.47
N ASN A 524 10.20 -29.45 -13.54
CA ASN A 524 10.09 -30.25 -14.75
C ASN A 524 11.47 -30.49 -15.38
N ASN A 525 12.27 -29.43 -15.52
CA ASN A 525 13.60 -29.52 -16.11
C ASN A 525 14.62 -28.55 -15.47
N GLY A 526 15.14 -28.93 -14.31
CA GLY A 526 16.19 -28.20 -13.62
C GLY A 526 16.58 -28.89 -12.31
N THR A 527 17.55 -28.31 -11.60
CA THR A 527 17.92 -28.76 -10.26
C THR A 527 16.93 -28.24 -9.22
N ILE A 528 16.91 -28.91 -8.07
CA ILE A 528 16.24 -28.45 -6.87
C ILE A 528 17.29 -28.32 -5.77
N ASP A 529 17.36 -27.16 -5.15
CA ASP A 529 18.25 -26.85 -4.05
C ASP A 529 17.45 -26.22 -2.90
N ILE A 530 17.32 -26.92 -1.78
CA ILE A 530 16.60 -26.45 -0.59
C ILE A 530 17.55 -26.41 0.59
N THR A 531 17.57 -25.28 1.30
CA THR A 531 18.29 -25.13 2.56
C THR A 531 17.36 -24.53 3.61
N ALA A 532 17.24 -25.17 4.78
CA ALA A 532 16.48 -24.68 5.92
C ALA A 532 17.40 -24.39 7.13
N GLY A 533 17.20 -23.25 7.76
CA GLY A 533 17.90 -22.83 8.97
C GLY A 533 17.53 -23.64 10.23
N GLY A 534 16.44 -24.39 10.17
CA GLY A 534 15.94 -25.28 11.22
C GLY A 534 15.61 -26.69 10.72
N THR A 535 14.52 -27.25 11.23
CA THR A 535 13.99 -28.57 10.87
C THR A 535 13.32 -28.52 9.51
N LEU A 536 13.62 -29.48 8.63
CA LEU A 536 13.00 -29.58 7.31
C LEU A 536 12.15 -30.85 7.23
N LYS A 537 10.90 -30.71 6.81
CA LYS A 537 9.98 -31.83 6.58
C LYS A 537 9.53 -31.84 5.14
N ILE A 538 9.75 -32.95 4.43
CA ILE A 538 9.48 -33.07 3.00
C ILE A 538 8.43 -34.13 2.77
N ARG A 539 7.27 -33.70 2.28
CA ARG A 539 6.20 -34.62 1.92
C ARG A 539 6.34 -35.11 0.48
N SER A 540 6.73 -34.24 -0.46
CA SER A 540 7.03 -34.65 -1.84
C SER A 540 8.03 -33.69 -2.48
N LEU A 541 9.06 -34.25 -3.12
CA LEU A 541 10.06 -33.49 -3.87
C LEU A 541 10.45 -34.25 -5.13
N SER A 542 10.39 -33.63 -6.31
CA SER A 542 10.80 -34.34 -7.53
C SER A 542 11.31 -33.47 -8.66
N THR A 543 12.25 -34.04 -9.43
CA THR A 543 12.60 -33.54 -10.76
C THR A 543 12.01 -34.46 -11.83
N THR A 544 11.51 -33.92 -12.93
CA THR A 544 10.87 -34.76 -13.96
C THR A 544 11.89 -35.34 -14.94
N LYS A 545 12.74 -34.50 -15.54
CA LYS A 545 13.78 -34.94 -16.49
C LYS A 545 15.09 -35.31 -15.79
N ASP A 546 15.90 -36.17 -16.43
CA ASP A 546 17.20 -36.64 -15.93
C ASP A 546 18.32 -35.57 -16.01
N PHE A 547 18.25 -34.74 -17.03
CA PHE A 547 19.21 -33.66 -17.24
C PHE A 547 18.56 -32.54 -18.06
N HIS A 548 19.14 -31.35 -17.95
CA HIS A 548 18.90 -30.25 -18.87
C HIS A 548 20.18 -29.95 -19.66
N THR A 549 20.00 -29.21 -20.75
CA THR A 549 21.10 -28.72 -21.57
C THR A 549 21.12 -27.21 -21.49
N GLU A 550 22.23 -26.64 -21.04
CA GLU A 550 22.44 -25.20 -21.05
C GLU A 550 22.78 -24.69 -22.45
N ALA A 551 22.73 -23.36 -22.64
CA ALA A 551 23.07 -22.71 -23.93
C ALA A 551 24.46 -23.12 -24.49
N SER A 552 25.38 -23.54 -23.63
CA SER A 552 26.72 -24.05 -23.97
C SER A 552 26.74 -25.51 -24.45
N SER A 553 25.58 -26.15 -24.65
CA SER A 553 25.44 -27.60 -24.88
C SER A 553 26.01 -28.46 -23.74
N ASN A 554 26.21 -27.86 -22.57
CA ASN A 554 26.64 -28.60 -21.39
C ASN A 554 25.44 -29.37 -20.82
N ILE A 555 25.62 -30.68 -20.62
CA ILE A 555 24.63 -31.53 -19.99
C ILE A 555 24.77 -31.38 -18.48
N ILE A 556 23.71 -30.91 -17.82
CA ILE A 556 23.66 -30.74 -16.37
C ILE A 556 22.61 -31.68 -15.81
N ALA A 557 23.00 -32.51 -14.85
CA ALA A 557 22.08 -33.41 -14.17
C ALA A 557 21.04 -32.62 -13.37
N ASN A 558 19.77 -33.04 -13.44
CA ASN A 558 18.67 -32.43 -12.68
C ASN A 558 18.66 -32.98 -11.25
N ASN A 559 19.70 -32.64 -10.50
CA ASN A 559 19.92 -33.11 -9.14
C ASN A 559 18.92 -32.51 -8.15
N ILE A 560 18.72 -33.20 -7.04
CA ILE A 560 18.00 -32.71 -5.88
C ILE A 560 18.97 -32.64 -4.71
N ASN A 561 19.16 -31.46 -4.13
CA ASN A 561 19.99 -31.23 -2.96
C ASN A 561 19.15 -30.61 -1.84
N VAL A 562 19.19 -31.23 -0.67
CA VAL A 562 18.37 -30.86 0.49
C VAL A 562 19.26 -30.73 1.72
N ARG A 563 19.12 -29.62 2.43
CA ARG A 563 19.99 -29.27 3.55
C ARG A 563 19.18 -28.75 4.74
N ALA A 564 19.46 -29.26 5.94
CA ALA A 564 18.81 -28.83 7.17
C ALA A 564 19.82 -28.63 8.31
N LEU A 565 19.74 -27.49 9.02
CA LEU A 565 20.52 -27.30 10.26
C LEU A 565 19.89 -28.00 11.47
N GLY A 566 18.60 -28.32 11.40
CA GLY A 566 17.87 -29.16 12.34
C GLY A 566 17.74 -30.61 11.86
N ASP A 567 16.67 -31.26 12.29
CA ASP A 567 16.30 -32.60 11.82
C ASP A 567 15.75 -32.54 10.38
N LEU A 568 15.83 -33.66 9.66
CA LEU A 568 15.27 -33.81 8.33
C LEU A 568 14.28 -34.99 8.33
N TYR A 569 13.03 -34.74 7.97
CA TYR A 569 11.98 -35.74 7.83
C TYR A 569 11.63 -35.89 6.36
N VAL A 570 11.68 -37.11 5.81
CA VAL A 570 11.46 -37.38 4.39
C VAL A 570 10.37 -38.43 4.20
N ASP A 571 9.40 -38.14 3.33
CA ASP A 571 8.41 -39.12 2.85
C ASP A 571 8.71 -39.53 1.39
N TYR A 572 8.95 -38.56 0.51
CA TYR A 572 9.19 -38.88 -0.90
C TYR A 572 10.07 -37.85 -1.59
N ILE A 573 11.22 -38.31 -2.10
CA ILE A 573 12.15 -37.56 -2.96
C ILE A 573 12.55 -38.45 -4.14
N GLU A 574 12.16 -38.05 -5.34
CA GLU A 574 12.55 -38.76 -6.57
C GLU A 574 13.18 -37.82 -7.59
N ALA A 575 14.42 -38.10 -7.97
CA ALA A 575 15.08 -37.39 -9.05
C ALA A 575 14.75 -38.06 -10.40
N ALA A 576 14.39 -37.28 -11.41
CA ALA A 576 14.14 -37.72 -12.79
C ALA A 576 13.01 -38.74 -12.98
N THR A 577 11.83 -38.46 -12.44
CA THR A 577 10.65 -39.36 -12.42
C THR A 577 10.31 -39.93 -13.80
N SER A 578 10.38 -39.13 -14.87
CA SER A 578 10.06 -39.58 -16.23
C SER A 578 11.00 -40.66 -16.78
N ALA A 579 12.24 -40.72 -16.28
CA ALA A 579 13.20 -41.76 -16.67
C ALA A 579 12.96 -43.08 -15.91
N GLY A 580 12.29 -43.06 -14.74
CA GLY A 580 12.05 -44.24 -13.92
C GLY A 580 13.32 -45.07 -13.69
N ALA A 581 13.31 -46.37 -13.99
CA ALA A 581 14.51 -47.21 -13.84
C ALA A 581 15.64 -46.93 -14.88
N GLN A 582 15.43 -46.00 -15.82
CA GLN A 582 16.39 -45.64 -16.88
C GLN A 582 17.19 -44.36 -16.57
N LYS A 583 17.13 -43.84 -15.34
CA LYS A 583 17.93 -42.66 -14.90
C LYS A 583 19.42 -42.90 -15.12
N THR A 584 20.14 -41.89 -15.58
CA THR A 584 21.59 -41.98 -15.88
C THR A 584 22.43 -40.89 -15.22
N LEU A 585 21.82 -39.80 -14.73
CA LEU A 585 22.56 -38.63 -14.25
C LEU A 585 22.01 -38.04 -12.93
N ALA A 586 20.70 -37.81 -12.85
CA ALA A 586 20.07 -37.08 -11.74
C ALA A 586 20.24 -37.80 -10.40
N SER A 587 20.92 -37.13 -9.48
CA SER A 587 21.28 -37.67 -8.17
C SER A 587 20.57 -36.93 -7.03
N ILE A 588 20.41 -37.61 -5.90
CA ILE A 588 19.86 -37.03 -4.67
C ILE A 588 20.98 -36.90 -3.64
N THR A 589 21.07 -35.72 -3.02
CA THR A 589 21.90 -35.47 -1.85
C THR A 589 21.04 -34.89 -0.74
N ILE A 590 21.00 -35.57 0.40
CA ILE A 590 20.39 -35.03 1.62
C ILE A 590 21.48 -34.86 2.69
N ASP A 591 21.43 -33.73 3.40
CA ASP A 591 22.42 -33.37 4.42
C ASP A 591 21.74 -32.70 5.61
N ALA A 592 21.85 -33.29 6.79
CA ALA A 592 21.30 -32.73 8.01
C ALA A 592 22.33 -32.71 9.14
N LYS A 593 22.40 -31.58 9.84
CA LYS A 593 23.15 -31.48 11.10
C LYS A 593 22.45 -32.25 12.23
N GLY A 594 21.11 -32.26 12.24
CA GLY A 594 20.30 -33.06 13.15
C GLY A 594 20.25 -34.54 12.73
N THR A 595 19.13 -35.18 13.04
CA THR A 595 18.87 -36.56 12.63
C THR A 595 17.94 -36.61 11.43
N ILE A 596 18.18 -37.57 10.54
CA ILE A 596 17.38 -37.84 9.34
C ILE A 596 16.46 -39.02 9.60
N TYR A 597 15.17 -38.82 9.35
CA TYR A 597 14.09 -39.77 9.58
C TYR A 597 13.20 -39.96 8.35
N GLU A 598 12.62 -41.13 8.24
CA GLU A 598 11.38 -41.34 7.49
C GLU A 598 10.23 -40.53 8.12
N TRP A 599 9.38 -39.94 7.30
CA TRP A 599 8.24 -39.15 7.72
C TRP A 599 6.93 -39.86 7.44
N LYS A 600 6.35 -40.48 8.47
CA LYS A 600 5.05 -41.18 8.42
C LYS A 600 4.08 -40.64 7.36
N ALA A 601 3.80 -41.46 6.36
CA ALA A 601 2.79 -41.23 5.35
C ALA A 601 1.39 -41.08 5.96
N ILE A 602 0.53 -40.33 5.25
CA ILE A 602 -0.84 -40.03 5.65
C ILE A 602 -1.79 -40.98 4.92
N TYR A 603 -2.47 -41.85 5.66
CA TYR A 603 -3.45 -42.79 5.12
C TYR A 603 -4.87 -42.34 5.43
N TRP A 604 -5.62 -42.06 4.36
CA TRP A 604 -7.05 -41.73 4.45
C TRP A 604 -7.96 -42.93 4.26
N PHE A 605 -7.42 -44.09 3.89
CA PHE A 605 -8.19 -45.28 3.63
C PHE A 605 -7.72 -46.42 4.53
N ASP A 606 -8.66 -47.24 4.99
CA ASP A 606 -8.34 -48.50 5.64
C ASP A 606 -7.86 -49.55 4.61
N ALA A 607 -7.44 -50.71 5.09
CA ALA A 607 -6.97 -51.81 4.25
C ALA A 607 -8.03 -52.33 3.24
N ASN A 608 -9.29 -51.94 3.38
CA ASN A 608 -10.39 -52.29 2.47
C ASN A 608 -10.78 -51.11 1.56
N SER A 609 -9.93 -50.08 1.45
CA SER A 609 -10.17 -48.86 0.67
C SER A 609 -11.38 -48.05 1.14
N SER A 610 -11.78 -48.19 2.41
CA SER A 610 -12.85 -47.37 3.01
C SER A 610 -12.26 -46.09 3.59
N LEU A 611 -12.87 -44.94 3.30
CA LEU A 611 -12.44 -43.64 3.81
C LEU A 611 -12.52 -43.60 5.35
N LEU A 612 -11.40 -43.29 6.00
CA LEU A 612 -11.28 -43.10 7.44
C LEU A 612 -11.78 -41.72 7.85
N ALA A 613 -12.48 -41.64 8.99
CA ALA A 613 -12.93 -40.36 9.56
C ALA A 613 -11.78 -39.52 10.15
N THR A 614 -10.63 -40.13 10.39
CA THR A 614 -9.40 -39.46 10.86
C THR A 614 -8.22 -40.18 10.19
N PRO A 615 -7.27 -39.45 9.58
CA PRO A 615 -6.15 -40.09 8.91
C PRO A 615 -5.29 -40.85 9.91
N THR A 616 -4.77 -42.00 9.49
CA THR A 616 -3.75 -42.73 10.25
C THR A 616 -2.37 -42.40 9.71
N TYR A 617 -1.39 -42.27 10.62
CA TYR A 617 0.00 -42.00 10.27
C TYR A 617 0.83 -43.26 10.49
N SER A 618 1.36 -43.82 9.41
CA SER A 618 2.27 -44.97 9.47
C SER A 618 3.43 -44.76 8.51
N TYR A 619 4.56 -45.32 8.90
CA TYR A 619 5.72 -45.46 8.04
C TYR A 619 5.42 -46.39 6.86
N ASP A 620 5.79 -46.02 5.65
CA ASP A 620 5.48 -46.72 4.41
C ASP A 620 6.65 -47.58 3.92
N GLN A 621 6.99 -48.55 4.77
CA GLN A 621 8.11 -49.50 4.70
C GLN A 621 8.40 -50.22 3.36
N ASN A 622 7.52 -50.10 2.36
CA ASN A 622 7.63 -50.76 1.06
C ASN A 622 7.82 -49.77 -0.10
N LEU A 623 7.78 -48.47 0.16
CA LEU A 623 7.98 -47.41 -0.83
C LEU A 623 9.35 -46.78 -0.61
N MET A 624 9.95 -46.25 -1.67
CA MET A 624 11.26 -45.60 -1.56
C MET A 624 11.05 -44.16 -1.12
N ASP A 625 11.60 -43.77 0.03
CA ASP A 625 11.71 -42.37 0.43
C ASP A 625 12.64 -41.60 -0.50
N LEU A 626 13.74 -42.24 -0.92
CA LEU A 626 14.76 -41.66 -1.80
C LEU A 626 14.95 -42.51 -3.04
N TYR A 627 14.74 -41.94 -4.23
CA TYR A 627 15.00 -42.64 -5.50
C TYR A 627 15.68 -41.77 -6.55
N GLY A 628 16.93 -42.12 -6.91
CA GLY A 628 17.72 -41.37 -7.89
C GLY A 628 18.70 -42.24 -8.68
N TYR A 629 19.48 -41.63 -9.58
CA TYR A 629 20.61 -42.33 -10.21
C TYR A 629 21.65 -42.70 -9.15
N ARG A 630 22.06 -41.72 -8.32
CA ARG A 630 22.84 -41.92 -7.09
C ARG A 630 22.12 -41.29 -5.91
N VAL A 631 22.37 -41.82 -4.72
CA VAL A 631 21.84 -41.28 -3.46
C VAL A 631 22.96 -41.11 -2.44
N SER A 632 23.07 -39.92 -1.85
CA SER A 632 24.03 -39.62 -0.79
C SER A 632 23.33 -39.03 0.42
N ILE A 633 23.63 -39.58 1.59
CA ILE A 633 23.06 -39.19 2.89
C ILE A 633 24.21 -38.73 3.80
N PHE A 634 24.14 -37.48 4.26
CA PHE A 634 25.10 -36.88 5.17
C PHE A 634 24.39 -36.49 6.47
N GLY A 635 24.88 -36.98 7.61
CA GLY A 635 24.25 -36.75 8.92
C GLY A 635 23.84 -38.02 9.65
N THR A 636 23.28 -37.85 10.85
CA THR A 636 22.88 -38.97 11.70
C THR A 636 21.59 -39.58 11.20
N THR A 637 21.53 -40.89 10.97
CA THR A 637 20.31 -41.60 10.56
C THR A 637 20.31 -43.04 11.06
N ALA A 638 19.13 -43.65 11.23
CA ALA A 638 19.02 -45.11 11.37
C ALA A 638 19.55 -45.77 10.09
N ALA A 639 20.05 -47.02 10.18
CA ALA A 639 20.65 -47.68 9.04
C ALA A 639 19.62 -47.81 7.88
N PRO A 640 19.78 -47.08 6.76
CA PRO A 640 18.74 -47.07 5.73
C PRO A 640 18.62 -48.41 5.02
N VAL A 641 17.42 -48.76 4.60
CA VAL A 641 17.10 -50.01 3.93
C VAL A 641 17.13 -49.80 2.42
N VAL A 642 18.08 -50.47 1.75
CA VAL A 642 18.14 -50.46 0.29
C VAL A 642 17.11 -51.42 -0.28
N LEU A 643 16.12 -50.89 -0.99
CA LEU A 643 15.05 -51.65 -1.65
C LEU A 643 15.51 -52.17 -3.01
N ASP A 644 16.40 -53.19 -3.01
CA ASP A 644 16.92 -53.84 -4.22
C ASP A 644 16.07 -55.03 -4.72
N ASN A 645 15.07 -55.47 -3.94
CA ASN A 645 14.12 -56.51 -4.30
C ASN A 645 12.85 -56.43 -3.45
N SER A 646 11.78 -57.13 -3.86
CA SER A 646 10.46 -57.07 -3.24
C SER A 646 10.33 -57.66 -1.83
N TYR A 647 11.37 -58.30 -1.28
CA TYR A 647 11.36 -58.88 0.06
C TYR A 647 12.05 -58.02 1.11
N LYS A 648 12.80 -56.99 0.68
CA LYS A 648 13.33 -55.99 1.61
C LYS A 648 12.27 -54.93 1.82
N VAL A 649 12.01 -54.65 3.08
CA VAL A 649 11.05 -53.66 3.56
C VAL A 649 11.67 -53.06 4.81
N GLY A 650 11.38 -51.80 5.09
CA GLY A 650 11.73 -51.20 6.36
C GLY A 650 10.94 -51.79 7.52
N THR A 651 11.26 -51.33 8.72
CA THR A 651 10.70 -51.82 9.97
C THR A 651 10.39 -50.72 10.99
N THR A 652 11.06 -49.57 10.93
CA THR A 652 10.89 -48.47 11.89
C THR A 652 10.81 -47.11 11.21
N ASN A 653 11.75 -46.20 11.45
CA ASN A 653 11.82 -44.84 10.91
C ASN A 653 13.10 -44.61 10.09
N GLU A 654 13.76 -45.70 9.69
CA GLU A 654 14.86 -45.70 8.75
C GLU A 654 14.38 -45.32 7.36
N LEU A 655 15.28 -44.79 6.52
CA LEU A 655 14.93 -44.44 5.15
C LEU A 655 14.95 -45.67 4.24
N GLU A 656 13.96 -45.78 3.37
CA GLU A 656 13.95 -46.68 2.22
C GLU A 656 14.62 -46.04 1.00
N VAL A 657 15.68 -46.66 0.49
CA VAL A 657 16.52 -46.08 -0.56
C VAL A 657 16.55 -46.94 -1.82
N GLY A 658 16.28 -46.33 -2.97
CA GLY A 658 16.52 -46.88 -4.29
C GLY A 658 17.58 -46.11 -5.08
N TYR A 659 18.41 -46.82 -5.83
CA TYR A 659 19.37 -46.22 -6.76
C TYR A 659 19.62 -47.11 -7.98
N ILE A 660 20.05 -46.50 -9.10
CA ILE A 660 20.29 -47.20 -10.38
C ILE A 660 21.78 -47.31 -10.73
N ALA A 661 22.60 -46.36 -10.30
CA ALA A 661 24.01 -46.31 -10.66
C ALA A 661 24.80 -47.54 -10.15
N GLN A 662 25.92 -47.80 -10.80
CA GLN A 662 26.95 -48.71 -10.30
C GLN A 662 28.06 -47.92 -9.61
N ASP A 663 28.78 -48.60 -8.72
CA ASP A 663 30.04 -48.08 -8.18
C ASP A 663 31.05 -47.89 -9.34
N VAL A 664 31.69 -46.72 -9.37
CA VAL A 664 32.68 -46.38 -10.40
C VAL A 664 34.00 -46.06 -9.72
N ILE A 665 35.12 -46.40 -10.35
CA ILE A 665 36.45 -45.97 -9.90
C ILE A 665 36.84 -44.75 -10.72
N ASP A 666 37.10 -43.62 -10.06
CA ASP A 666 37.54 -42.41 -10.72
C ASP A 666 38.99 -42.52 -11.23
N SER A 667 39.44 -41.51 -11.98
CA SER A 667 40.80 -41.48 -12.53
C SER A 667 41.91 -41.44 -11.47
N ALA A 668 41.57 -41.16 -10.21
CA ALA A 668 42.49 -41.18 -9.07
C ALA A 668 42.45 -42.51 -8.30
N GLY A 669 41.67 -43.49 -8.76
CA GLY A 669 41.52 -44.80 -8.11
C GLY A 669 40.55 -44.80 -6.93
N LYS A 670 39.81 -43.71 -6.70
CA LYS A 670 38.79 -43.63 -5.62
C LYS A 670 37.47 -44.19 -6.12
N THR A 671 36.85 -45.06 -5.31
CA THR A 671 35.51 -45.56 -5.60
C THR A 671 34.45 -44.49 -5.31
N ILE A 672 33.74 -44.07 -6.34
CA ILE A 672 32.50 -43.29 -6.26
C ILE A 672 31.34 -44.26 -6.10
N LYS A 673 30.80 -44.31 -4.88
CA LYS A 673 29.69 -45.19 -4.53
C LYS A 673 28.38 -44.74 -5.19
N ALA A 674 27.56 -45.69 -5.63
CA ALA A 674 26.21 -45.41 -6.11
C ALA A 674 25.28 -44.94 -4.98
N TYR A 675 25.56 -45.45 -3.77
CA TYR A 675 24.89 -45.11 -2.53
C TYR A 675 25.90 -44.88 -1.42
N THR A 676 25.78 -43.75 -0.71
CA THR A 676 26.69 -43.35 0.38
C THR A 676 25.90 -42.91 1.60
N VAL A 677 26.31 -43.38 2.78
CA VAL A 677 25.92 -42.80 4.08
C VAL A 677 27.19 -42.37 4.79
N ASP A 678 27.29 -41.08 5.10
CA ASP A 678 28.35 -40.51 5.92
C ASP A 678 27.71 -39.86 7.14
N THR A 679 27.87 -40.51 8.30
CA THR A 679 27.34 -40.02 9.58
C THR A 679 28.29 -39.06 10.29
N THR A 680 29.46 -38.79 9.70
CA THR A 680 30.51 -37.95 10.30
C THR A 680 30.57 -36.57 9.65
N SER A 681 30.34 -36.49 8.34
CA SER A 681 30.22 -35.23 7.61
C SER A 681 28.77 -34.79 7.64
N HIS A 682 28.54 -33.52 7.98
CA HIS A 682 27.23 -32.90 7.92
C HIS A 682 27.40 -31.41 7.65
N ILE A 683 26.33 -30.80 7.17
CA ILE A 683 26.26 -29.38 6.93
C ILE A 683 26.51 -28.59 8.21
N THR A 684 27.34 -27.56 8.11
CA THR A 684 27.57 -26.62 9.19
C THR A 684 26.77 -25.35 8.96
N ALA A 685 26.51 -24.62 10.05
CA ALA A 685 25.92 -23.29 9.93
C ALA A 685 26.78 -22.39 9.01
N ALA A 686 28.12 -22.47 9.12
CA ALA A 686 29.04 -21.73 8.26
C ALA A 686 28.91 -22.06 6.77
N THR A 687 28.62 -23.31 6.39
CA THR A 687 28.40 -23.71 4.99
C THR A 687 27.02 -23.30 4.47
N VAL A 688 25.99 -23.27 5.34
CA VAL A 688 24.69 -22.67 5.00
C VAL A 688 24.87 -21.18 4.76
N PHE A 689 25.49 -20.45 5.68
CA PHE A 689 25.69 -19.00 5.56
C PHE A 689 26.61 -18.57 4.40
N ALA A 690 27.42 -19.47 3.87
CA ALA A 690 28.24 -19.23 2.67
C ALA A 690 27.47 -19.48 1.35
N GLN A 691 26.32 -20.17 1.41
CA GLN A 691 25.47 -20.50 0.25
C GLN A 691 24.16 -19.71 0.26
N SER A 692 23.54 -19.51 1.43
CA SER A 692 22.52 -18.51 1.67
C SER A 692 23.24 -17.18 1.81
N ASN A 693 23.25 -16.34 0.79
CA ASN A 693 23.83 -14.99 0.85
C ASN A 693 23.09 -14.04 1.84
N SER A 694 22.31 -14.57 2.79
CA SER A 694 21.29 -13.87 3.56
C SER A 694 21.19 -14.40 4.99
N PHE A 695 21.35 -13.48 5.94
CA PHE A 695 21.12 -13.58 7.39
C PHE A 695 22.10 -14.41 8.25
N ILE A 696 22.97 -13.69 8.96
CA ILE A 696 23.67 -14.16 10.16
C ILE A 696 22.73 -13.93 11.34
N ASN A 697 22.11 -14.99 11.86
CA ASN A 697 21.41 -14.93 13.14
C ASN A 697 22.44 -15.19 14.27
N ILE A 698 22.96 -14.13 14.91
CA ILE A 698 23.80 -14.28 16.10
C ILE A 698 22.87 -14.54 17.29
N VAL A 699 22.70 -15.81 17.66
CA VAL A 699 22.09 -16.17 18.94
C VAL A 699 22.96 -15.60 20.06
N SER A 700 22.46 -14.61 20.80
CA SER A 700 23.11 -14.15 22.02
C SER A 700 22.69 -15.06 23.20
N ASN A 701 23.65 -15.44 24.03
CA ASN A 701 23.38 -16.07 25.30
C ASN A 701 22.57 -15.09 26.17
N THR A 702 21.32 -15.44 26.49
CA THR A 702 20.56 -14.67 27.48
C THR A 702 21.24 -14.80 28.83
N THR A 703 21.65 -13.66 29.39
CA THR A 703 22.26 -13.62 30.73
C THR A 703 21.16 -13.20 31.72
N PRO A 704 20.95 -13.94 32.83
CA PRO A 704 19.99 -13.53 33.84
C PRO A 704 20.32 -12.14 34.41
N ALA A 705 19.29 -11.35 34.71
CA ALA A 705 19.46 -10.02 35.31
C ALA A 705 20.27 -10.10 36.62
N GLY A 706 21.23 -9.17 36.80
CA GLY A 706 21.98 -9.00 38.04
C GLY A 706 23.37 -9.64 38.13
N LYS A 707 23.97 -10.09 37.01
CA LYS A 707 25.40 -10.47 36.97
C LYS A 707 26.24 -9.40 36.27
N ASP A 708 27.22 -8.86 36.97
CA ASP A 708 28.25 -8.00 36.38
C ASP A 708 29.14 -8.84 35.45
N ILE A 709 29.12 -8.52 34.16
CA ILE A 709 30.04 -9.04 33.16
C ILE A 709 30.69 -7.88 32.41
N LYS A 710 31.92 -8.13 31.94
CA LYS A 710 32.70 -7.19 31.14
C LYS A 710 31.90 -6.81 29.89
N GLN A 711 31.65 -5.51 29.69
CA GLN A 711 31.01 -5.00 28.47
C GLN A 711 31.77 -5.52 27.24
N ILE A 712 31.04 -6.12 26.30
CA ILE A 712 31.55 -6.44 24.98
C ILE A 712 31.52 -5.12 24.20
N SER A 713 32.69 -4.51 23.98
CA SER A 713 32.83 -3.28 23.20
C SER A 713 33.03 -3.53 21.71
N ASP A 714 33.29 -4.78 21.33
CA ASP A 714 33.73 -5.14 19.99
C ASP A 714 32.77 -6.19 19.40
N VAL A 715 32.12 -5.83 18.29
CA VAL A 715 31.39 -6.79 17.44
C VAL A 715 32.35 -7.25 16.36
N VAL A 716 32.78 -8.50 16.46
CA VAL A 716 33.69 -9.12 15.47
C VAL A 716 32.86 -9.98 14.54
N PHE A 717 32.79 -9.58 13.27
CA PHE A 717 32.20 -10.41 12.23
C PHE A 717 33.08 -11.64 11.99
N ALA A 718 32.48 -12.83 11.93
CA ALA A 718 33.21 -14.09 11.69
C ALA A 718 33.82 -14.16 10.28
N VAL A 719 33.40 -13.27 9.39
CA VAL A 719 33.93 -13.08 8.03
C VAL A 719 34.20 -11.60 7.78
N SER A 720 35.13 -11.30 6.88
CA SER A 720 35.46 -9.92 6.53
C SER A 720 34.27 -9.27 5.81
N PRO A 721 33.82 -8.06 6.20
CA PRO A 721 32.75 -7.35 5.50
C PRO A 721 33.10 -7.16 4.02
N GLN A 722 32.17 -7.49 3.14
CA GLN A 722 32.26 -7.29 1.70
C GLN A 722 31.80 -5.89 1.28
N VAL A 723 32.44 -5.35 0.25
CA VAL A 723 32.11 -4.05 -0.36
C VAL A 723 30.75 -4.14 -1.05
N GLY A 724 29.87 -3.14 -0.85
CA GLY A 724 28.55 -3.06 -1.49
C GLY A 724 27.38 -3.56 -0.65
N TYR A 725 27.60 -3.97 0.60
CA TYR A 725 26.57 -4.46 1.52
C TYR A 725 26.36 -3.48 2.68
N ILE A 726 25.11 -3.36 3.15
CA ILE A 726 24.75 -2.67 4.40
C ILE A 726 24.63 -3.72 5.50
N TYR A 727 25.31 -3.50 6.61
CA TYR A 727 25.25 -4.37 7.79
C TYR A 727 24.53 -3.62 8.90
N ALA A 728 23.44 -4.17 9.43
CA ALA A 728 22.72 -3.61 10.57
C ALA A 728 23.00 -4.44 11.83
N ILE A 729 23.24 -3.77 12.96
CA ILE A 729 23.40 -4.43 14.26
C ILE A 729 22.27 -3.98 15.17
N THR A 730 21.41 -4.92 15.57
CA THR A 730 20.36 -4.63 16.56
C THR A 730 20.79 -5.10 17.94
N ILE A 731 20.89 -4.16 18.88
CA ILE A 731 21.17 -4.45 20.28
C ILE A 731 19.86 -4.39 21.07
N ASN A 732 19.42 -5.55 21.54
CA ASN A 732 18.20 -5.67 22.34
C ASN A 732 18.53 -5.58 23.84
N LYS A 733 17.98 -4.59 24.51
CA LYS A 733 18.08 -4.46 25.98
C LYS A 733 16.83 -5.04 26.65
N GLY A 734 16.63 -6.35 26.56
CA GLY A 734 15.47 -7.00 27.17
C GLY A 734 14.13 -6.45 26.63
N THR A 735 13.12 -6.32 27.49
CA THR A 735 11.71 -6.05 27.09
C THR A 735 11.43 -4.62 26.63
N ASP A 736 12.34 -3.66 26.81
CA ASP A 736 12.07 -2.27 26.45
C ASP A 736 13.27 -1.65 25.71
N ASN A 737 13.00 -1.32 24.44
CA ASN A 737 13.82 -0.60 23.47
C ASN A 737 14.97 -1.40 22.83
N SER A 738 14.72 -1.90 21.62
CA SER A 738 15.76 -2.25 20.65
C SER A 738 16.35 -0.99 20.03
N HIS A 739 17.67 -0.97 19.81
CA HIS A 739 18.33 0.06 19.02
C HIS A 739 19.08 -0.61 17.87
N THR A 740 18.82 -0.15 16.65
CA THR A 740 19.47 -0.63 15.42
C THR A 740 20.51 0.39 15.00
N TYR A 741 21.75 -0.07 14.82
CA TYR A 741 22.90 0.69 14.34
C TYR A 741 23.25 0.34 12.91
#